data_AF-A0A928NXU0-F1
#
_entry.id   AF-A0A928NXU0-F1
#
_cell.length_a   1.000
_cell.length_b   1.000
_cell.length_c   1.000
_cell.angle_alpha   90.00
_cell.angle_beta   90.00
_cell.angle_gamma   90.00
#
_symmetry.space_group_name_H-M   'P 1'
#
loop_
_entity.id
_entity.type
_entity.pdbx_description
1 polymer ?
#
loop_
_entity_poly.entity_id
_entity_poly.type
_entity_poly.pdbx_seq_one_letter_code
_entity_poly.pdbx_strand_id
1 'polypeptide(L)'
;MMSRKVKVTLIFLAICLIIVALVGCGKEDPKYVAKVKNEIIPDGLFMAMFNETLDKEYKNEDSPLDFKLEGEKFFKQLEETKTKSGETYLDYFINESLEKAKQVMVAKLMAVSAGKWLSKEDQEKYRAEAKSELEYAMSYYNYYGYSFSSLNELAGMMYGMTSDNYMEYYVLNIGVSEYESVLSKTVEVTEEALQAFYNENVDLYRIVTVRHSLFKTEGLSDTEKTTLRETVEGYIEMFNNGEMTMDEIVAKSGDTSSDGKVNNDGYYDVVANGKYVAAFENWAVKQEEVSDKLEIIDTEFGYHIMQCTGIKALEDKDVKASVEVGYTAACAADIIVEESKKSEYAPKEIDKKYINKIILRSLTGDFAEDDSEATTAPSATPVEYDDAEPDKTVIAKFGDTEIYSPYYTEFYTQAMQELLLKDLKLPEDLDTKGRYEYVKEQLQKEYSEGVTYSQAIKEKAFELLLQFMVTKQQAIAADYGYTEEEISKLEAELDTNIDQMLQYYGSYYGISTRDEFMKMYVGMNVADYKPLYVDQTLVNEYSKAMLEKITASDDEITEYYEQHVDALRVVTIRRILRSTVDSKGNSYTDEQKADVYKVIEAILKKIDSGDSLSALAKAWSEDKNVDTDEGLLDLIKESSDYDDDMKNWIFSQTEIGAKNVFETENGYEIIVIEGITTLTEQKGTVTDTEDISCKVVKEQISQLIINDKYNQSVKDYIAENNLSLTDINWDLAQKAEEAFLTYEEETEDSDSKK
;
A
#
# COMPACT_ATOMS: atom_id res chain seq x y z
N MET A 1 -22.56 17.60 -18.44
CA MET A 1 -23.42 18.63 -17.82
C MET A 1 -23.03 18.71 -16.36
N MET A 2 -22.12 19.65 -16.05
CA MET A 2 -21.52 20.04 -14.75
C MET A 2 -20.96 18.92 -13.84
N SER A 3 -19.73 18.98 -13.32
CA SER A 3 -18.88 20.17 -13.11
C SER A 3 -17.38 19.87 -13.18
N ARG A 4 -16.69 20.64 -14.02
CA ARG A 4 -15.22 20.84 -14.11
C ARG A 4 -14.67 21.62 -12.91
N LYS A 5 -15.07 21.23 -11.69
CA LYS A 5 -14.75 21.90 -10.41
C LYS A 5 -13.35 21.58 -9.86
N VAL A 6 -12.60 20.66 -10.47
CA VAL A 6 -11.60 19.89 -9.71
C VAL A 6 -10.14 20.14 -10.09
N LYS A 7 -9.87 20.94 -11.13
CA LYS A 7 -8.50 21.11 -11.64
C LYS A 7 -7.49 21.66 -10.63
N VAL A 8 -7.87 22.58 -9.72
CA VAL A 8 -6.89 23.16 -8.77
C VAL A 8 -6.71 22.31 -7.49
N THR A 9 -7.69 21.48 -7.12
CA THR A 9 -7.50 20.49 -6.04
C THR A 9 -6.48 19.42 -6.46
N LEU A 10 -6.34 19.16 -7.78
CA LEU A 10 -5.46 18.13 -8.32
C LEU A 10 -4.05 18.59 -8.71
N ILE A 11 -3.82 19.90 -8.83
CA ILE A 11 -2.46 20.46 -8.90
C ILE A 11 -1.62 20.02 -7.66
N PHE A 12 -2.29 19.70 -6.55
CA PHE A 12 -1.72 19.12 -5.33
C PHE A 12 -1.75 17.59 -5.25
N LEU A 13 -2.43 16.87 -6.17
CA LEU A 13 -2.55 15.40 -6.17
C LEU A 13 -1.71 14.72 -7.26
N ALA A 14 -1.10 15.47 -8.18
CA ALA A 14 -0.04 15.00 -9.08
C ALA A 14 1.28 14.74 -8.32
N ILE A 15 1.19 14.22 -7.09
CA ILE A 15 2.30 13.96 -6.17
C ILE A 15 2.86 12.54 -6.33
N CYS A 16 2.17 11.63 -7.02
CA CYS A 16 2.69 10.26 -7.23
C CYS A 16 2.30 9.76 -8.62
N LEU A 17 3.21 9.01 -9.26
CA LEU A 17 3.02 8.14 -10.45
C LEU A 17 3.68 8.64 -11.75
N ILE A 18 5.01 8.47 -11.84
CA ILE A 18 5.67 8.01 -13.08
C ILE A 18 6.81 7.07 -12.70
N ILE A 19 6.49 5.81 -12.35
CA ILE A 19 7.40 4.66 -12.47
C ILE A 19 6.51 3.43 -12.73
N VAL A 20 6.67 2.78 -13.90
CA VAL A 20 6.81 1.32 -14.14
C VAL A 20 6.92 1.11 -15.66
N ALA A 21 8.03 0.50 -16.10
CA ALA A 21 8.21 -0.14 -17.41
C ALA A 21 7.84 -1.64 -17.26
N LEU A 22 7.01 -2.19 -18.16
CA LEU A 22 7.28 -3.08 -19.32
C LEU A 22 7.73 -4.53 -19.04
N VAL A 23 7.04 -5.49 -19.68
CA VAL A 23 7.68 -6.65 -20.35
C VAL A 23 6.95 -6.98 -21.67
N GLY A 24 7.69 -7.29 -22.73
CA GLY A 24 7.17 -7.70 -24.05
C GLY A 24 7.91 -8.90 -24.66
N CYS A 25 7.14 -9.74 -25.34
CA CYS A 25 7.40 -11.00 -26.06
C CYS A 25 8.80 -11.25 -26.68
N GLY A 26 9.34 -12.45 -26.40
CA GLY A 26 10.30 -13.17 -27.24
C GLY A 26 9.73 -14.52 -27.70
N LYS A 27 9.78 -14.82 -29.00
CA LYS A 27 9.35 -16.12 -29.57
C LYS A 27 10.37 -17.22 -29.28
N GLU A 28 10.21 -17.90 -28.15
CA GLU A 28 10.61 -19.30 -27.97
C GLU A 28 9.35 -20.16 -27.72
N ASP A 29 9.43 -21.48 -27.95
CA ASP A 29 8.31 -22.38 -27.61
C ASP A 29 7.85 -22.11 -26.16
N PRO A 30 6.54 -21.98 -25.88
CA PRO A 30 6.06 -21.62 -24.55
C PRO A 30 6.59 -22.63 -23.54
N LYS A 31 7.35 -22.16 -22.53
CA LYS A 31 7.77 -22.98 -21.40
C LYS A 31 6.58 -23.15 -20.48
N TYR A 32 6.36 -24.38 -19.99
CA TYR A 32 5.21 -24.71 -19.14
C TYR A 32 5.59 -25.72 -18.07
N VAL A 33 4.98 -25.61 -16.88
CA VAL A 33 5.18 -26.52 -15.75
C VAL A 33 4.81 -27.96 -16.11
N ALA A 34 3.55 -28.15 -16.53
CA ALA A 34 2.97 -29.43 -16.95
C ALA A 34 1.65 -29.17 -17.68
N LYS A 35 1.02 -30.24 -18.19
CA LYS A 35 -0.32 -30.20 -18.79
C LYS A 35 -1.29 -31.15 -18.10
N VAL A 36 -2.52 -30.69 -17.92
CA VAL A 36 -3.67 -31.51 -17.53
C VAL A 36 -4.60 -31.58 -18.74
N LYS A 37 -4.75 -32.79 -19.31
CA LYS A 37 -5.30 -32.99 -20.67
C LYS A 37 -4.51 -32.16 -21.70
N ASN A 38 -5.14 -31.14 -22.29
CA ASN A 38 -4.55 -30.24 -23.28
C ASN A 38 -4.33 -28.82 -22.72
N GLU A 39 -4.67 -28.58 -21.45
CA GLU A 39 -4.49 -27.29 -20.79
C GLU A 39 -3.15 -27.27 -20.05
N ILE A 40 -2.46 -26.14 -20.11
CA ILE A 40 -1.23 -25.89 -19.36
C ILE A 40 -1.59 -25.60 -17.90
N ILE A 41 -0.77 -26.09 -16.96
CA ILE A 41 -0.73 -25.59 -15.59
C ILE A 41 0.02 -24.26 -15.62
N PRO A 42 -0.63 -23.11 -15.34
CA PRO A 42 0.04 -21.81 -15.33
C PRO A 42 1.09 -21.74 -14.21
N ASP A 43 2.16 -20.98 -14.43
CA ASP A 43 3.24 -20.84 -13.45
C ASP A 43 2.74 -20.24 -12.14
N GLY A 44 1.91 -19.20 -12.20
CA GLY A 44 1.30 -18.59 -11.02
C GLY A 44 0.49 -19.57 -10.18
N LEU A 45 -0.27 -20.47 -10.82
CA LEU A 45 -0.98 -21.53 -10.12
C LEU A 45 -0.01 -22.49 -9.44
N PHE A 46 1.01 -22.97 -10.16
CA PHE A 46 2.00 -23.87 -9.59
C PHE A 46 2.72 -23.24 -8.39
N MET A 47 3.15 -21.98 -8.52
CA MET A 47 3.85 -21.26 -7.45
C MET A 47 2.96 -20.99 -6.24
N ALA A 48 1.67 -20.67 -6.44
CA ALA A 48 0.72 -20.56 -5.33
C ALA A 48 0.62 -21.87 -4.54
N MET A 49 0.51 -23.01 -5.24
CA MET A 49 0.44 -24.33 -4.59
C MET A 49 1.79 -24.75 -3.96
N PHE A 50 2.91 -24.28 -4.51
CA PHE A 50 4.25 -24.46 -3.93
C PHE A 50 4.39 -23.70 -2.62
N ASN A 51 4.05 -22.42 -2.61
CA ASN A 51 4.14 -21.57 -1.43
C ASN A 51 3.20 -22.04 -0.32
N GLU A 52 1.98 -22.48 -0.64
CA GLU A 52 1.05 -23.07 0.35
C GLU A 52 1.64 -24.35 0.98
N THR A 53 2.29 -25.19 0.17
CA THR A 53 2.91 -26.44 0.67
C THR A 53 4.14 -26.14 1.51
N LEU A 54 4.92 -25.13 1.14
CA LEU A 54 6.08 -24.65 1.88
C LEU A 54 5.68 -24.04 3.23
N ASP A 55 4.65 -23.18 3.27
CA ASP A 55 4.13 -22.56 4.50
C ASP A 55 3.61 -23.61 5.50
N LYS A 56 2.96 -24.67 4.99
CA LYS A 56 2.53 -25.79 5.84
C LYS A 56 3.71 -26.50 6.51
N GLU A 57 4.82 -26.68 5.79
CA GLU A 57 6.03 -27.28 6.35
C GLU A 57 6.79 -26.29 7.27
N TYR A 58 6.72 -24.98 7.00
CA TYR A 58 7.26 -23.94 7.88
C TYR A 58 6.60 -23.95 9.27
N LYS A 59 5.28 -24.16 9.31
CA LYS A 59 4.50 -24.26 10.56
C LYS A 59 4.67 -25.61 11.29
N ASN A 60 5.36 -26.57 10.68
CA ASN A 60 5.63 -27.87 11.28
C ASN A 60 6.86 -27.79 12.20
N GLU A 61 6.63 -27.78 13.51
CA GLU A 61 7.70 -27.69 14.53
C GLU A 61 8.74 -28.83 14.43
N ASP A 62 8.36 -29.97 13.83
CA ASP A 62 9.23 -31.13 13.62
C ASP A 62 9.95 -31.11 12.25
N SER A 63 9.84 -30.02 11.48
CA SER A 63 10.49 -29.94 10.17
C SER A 63 12.02 -29.99 10.29
N PRO A 64 12.71 -30.80 9.47
CA PRO A 64 14.16 -30.84 9.42
C PRO A 64 14.78 -29.70 8.58
N LEU A 65 13.94 -28.86 7.95
CA LEU A 65 14.37 -27.75 7.13
C LEU A 65 14.79 -26.55 8.00
N ASP A 66 15.83 -25.83 7.58
CA ASP A 66 16.28 -24.61 8.23
C ASP A 66 15.78 -23.42 7.41
N PHE A 67 14.62 -22.91 7.79
CA PHE A 67 13.98 -21.77 7.15
C PHE A 67 14.71 -20.43 7.37
N LYS A 68 15.84 -20.42 8.08
CA LYS A 68 16.75 -19.25 8.15
C LYS A 68 17.70 -19.17 6.97
N LEU A 69 17.79 -20.24 6.16
CA LEU A 69 18.52 -20.19 4.90
C LEU A 69 17.67 -19.48 3.85
N GLU A 70 18.32 -18.68 3.01
CA GLU A 70 17.67 -17.89 1.95
C GLU A 70 18.22 -18.28 0.56
N GLY A 71 17.44 -18.02 -0.48
CA GLY A 71 17.86 -18.15 -1.88
C GLY A 71 18.40 -19.52 -2.26
N GLU A 72 19.54 -19.51 -2.95
CA GLU A 72 20.19 -20.72 -3.46
C GLU A 72 20.55 -21.73 -2.34
N LYS A 73 20.84 -21.24 -1.13
CA LYS A 73 21.20 -22.11 0.00
C LYS A 73 20.00 -22.92 0.47
N PHE A 74 18.84 -22.29 0.55
CA PHE A 74 17.61 -22.97 0.91
C PHE A 74 17.18 -23.91 -0.22
N PHE A 75 17.24 -23.47 -1.48
CA PHE A 75 16.96 -24.33 -2.63
C PHE A 75 17.82 -25.61 -2.60
N LYS A 76 19.12 -25.49 -2.35
CA LYS A 76 20.03 -26.63 -2.20
C LYS A 76 19.67 -27.53 -1.02
N GLN A 77 19.21 -26.96 0.10
CA GLN A 77 18.71 -27.77 1.21
C GLN A 77 17.50 -28.61 0.80
N LEU A 78 16.59 -28.07 0.00
CA LEU A 78 15.44 -28.81 -0.53
C LEU A 78 15.87 -29.97 -1.43
N GLU A 79 16.93 -29.81 -2.23
CA GLU A 79 17.49 -30.86 -3.09
C GLU A 79 18.19 -31.98 -2.30
N GLU A 80 18.80 -31.67 -1.16
CA GLU A 80 19.64 -32.60 -0.41
C GLU A 80 18.91 -33.29 0.76
N THR A 81 17.95 -32.59 1.37
CA THR A 81 17.24 -33.08 2.56
C THR A 81 16.12 -34.03 2.15
N LYS A 82 16.05 -35.17 2.83
CA LYS A 82 15.05 -36.21 2.54
C LYS A 82 13.90 -36.16 3.53
N THR A 83 12.69 -36.34 3.00
CA THR A 83 11.49 -36.59 3.81
C THR A 83 11.56 -37.97 4.46
N LYS A 84 10.60 -38.27 5.34
CA LYS A 84 10.43 -39.62 5.92
C LYS A 84 10.11 -40.69 4.85
N SER A 85 9.53 -40.31 3.71
CA SER A 85 9.27 -41.21 2.57
C SER A 85 10.51 -41.48 1.71
N GLY A 86 11.60 -40.71 1.90
CA GLY A 86 12.90 -40.94 1.28
C GLY A 86 13.15 -40.19 -0.04
N GLU A 87 12.16 -39.44 -0.53
CA GLU A 87 12.30 -38.44 -1.59
C GLU A 87 12.89 -37.13 -1.04
N THR A 88 13.39 -36.28 -1.93
CA THR A 88 13.91 -34.96 -1.53
C THR A 88 12.74 -34.04 -1.16
N TYR A 89 12.96 -33.05 -0.31
CA TYR A 89 11.94 -32.05 -0.01
C TYR A 89 11.54 -31.25 -1.26
N LEU A 90 12.47 -31.02 -2.20
CA LEU A 90 12.16 -30.40 -3.49
C LEU A 90 11.20 -31.27 -4.31
N ASP A 91 11.48 -32.57 -4.46
CA ASP A 91 10.58 -33.48 -5.18
C ASP A 91 9.22 -33.61 -4.48
N TYR A 92 9.20 -33.67 -3.15
CA TYR A 92 7.96 -33.70 -2.36
C TYR A 92 7.11 -32.47 -2.64
N PHE A 93 7.68 -31.27 -2.53
CA PHE A 93 6.95 -30.03 -2.80
C PHE A 93 6.48 -29.95 -4.24
N ILE A 94 7.33 -30.25 -5.23
CA ILE A 94 6.93 -30.25 -6.65
C ILE A 94 5.74 -31.20 -6.87
N ASN A 95 5.79 -32.42 -6.33
CA ASN A 95 4.74 -33.41 -6.53
C ASN A 95 3.41 -32.99 -5.88
N GLU A 96 3.47 -32.49 -4.63
CA GLU A 96 2.29 -32.01 -3.92
C GLU A 96 1.67 -30.79 -4.62
N SER A 97 2.50 -29.84 -5.08
CA SER A 97 2.05 -28.66 -5.81
C SER A 97 1.41 -29.02 -7.16
N LEU A 98 1.98 -29.98 -7.89
CA LEU A 98 1.39 -30.49 -9.13
C LEU A 98 0.03 -31.17 -8.88
N GLU A 99 -0.11 -31.91 -7.78
CA GLU A 99 -1.35 -32.58 -7.41
C GLU A 99 -2.45 -31.58 -7.04
N LYS A 100 -2.13 -30.54 -6.26
CA LYS A 100 -3.07 -29.46 -5.94
C LYS A 100 -3.41 -28.61 -7.18
N ALA A 101 -2.41 -28.22 -7.97
CA ALA A 101 -2.63 -27.47 -9.21
C ALA A 101 -3.51 -28.26 -10.19
N LYS A 102 -3.36 -29.59 -10.26
CA LYS A 102 -4.24 -30.46 -11.03
C LYS A 102 -5.70 -30.34 -10.57
N GLN A 103 -5.98 -30.31 -9.27
CA GLN A 103 -7.35 -30.19 -8.76
C GLN A 103 -7.99 -28.87 -9.21
N VAL A 104 -7.27 -27.75 -9.13
CA VAL A 104 -7.73 -26.45 -9.63
C VAL A 104 -8.00 -26.49 -11.13
N MET A 105 -7.09 -27.08 -11.92
CA MET A 105 -7.28 -27.23 -13.36
C MET A 105 -8.46 -28.14 -13.71
N VAL A 106 -8.73 -29.17 -12.92
CA VAL A 106 -9.91 -30.04 -13.07
C VAL A 106 -11.19 -29.25 -12.79
N ALA A 107 -11.23 -28.44 -11.74
CA ALA A 107 -12.36 -27.56 -11.45
C ALA A 107 -12.64 -26.59 -12.61
N LYS A 108 -11.61 -25.94 -13.15
CA LYS A 108 -11.72 -25.10 -14.37
C LYS A 108 -12.32 -25.89 -15.54
N LEU A 109 -11.78 -27.07 -15.84
CA LEU A 109 -12.25 -27.90 -16.95
C LEU A 109 -13.71 -28.33 -16.77
N MET A 110 -14.12 -28.67 -15.55
CA MET A 110 -15.51 -28.98 -15.22
C MET A 110 -16.42 -27.76 -15.43
N ALA A 111 -16.03 -26.59 -14.94
CA ALA A 111 -16.76 -25.35 -15.11
C ALA A 111 -16.94 -24.97 -16.58
N VAL A 112 -15.88 -25.08 -17.39
CA VAL A 112 -15.93 -24.87 -18.85
C VAL A 112 -16.91 -25.86 -19.49
N SER A 113 -16.82 -27.14 -19.14
CA SER A 113 -17.72 -28.17 -19.68
C SER A 113 -19.20 -27.94 -19.31
N ALA A 114 -19.45 -27.32 -18.16
CA ALA A 114 -20.78 -26.95 -17.68
C ALA A 114 -21.29 -25.62 -18.25
N GLY A 115 -20.48 -24.88 -19.01
CA GLY A 115 -20.81 -23.52 -19.47
C GLY A 115 -20.96 -22.53 -18.32
N LYS A 116 -20.21 -22.74 -17.24
CA LYS A 116 -20.21 -21.93 -16.00
C LYS A 116 -18.87 -21.24 -15.74
N TRP A 117 -17.93 -21.33 -16.66
CA TRP A 117 -16.69 -20.57 -16.57
C TRP A 117 -16.92 -19.09 -16.84
N LEU A 118 -16.03 -18.27 -16.30
CA LEU A 118 -16.00 -16.82 -16.46
C LEU A 118 -16.04 -16.40 -17.93
N SER A 119 -16.79 -15.34 -18.23
CA SER A 119 -16.74 -14.71 -19.54
C SER A 119 -15.38 -14.05 -19.77
N LYS A 120 -15.05 -13.68 -21.02
CA LYS A 120 -13.80 -12.95 -21.30
C LYS A 120 -13.77 -11.60 -20.60
N GLU A 121 -14.91 -10.90 -20.59
CA GLU A 121 -15.10 -9.62 -19.91
C GLU A 121 -14.86 -9.76 -18.40
N ASP A 122 -15.39 -10.82 -17.77
CA ASP A 122 -15.15 -11.07 -16.34
C ASP A 122 -13.68 -11.42 -16.05
N GLN A 123 -13.03 -12.18 -16.94
CA GLN A 123 -11.60 -12.50 -16.80
C GLN A 123 -10.72 -11.25 -16.91
N GLU A 124 -11.02 -10.34 -17.83
CA GLU A 124 -10.32 -9.05 -17.98
C GLU A 124 -10.59 -8.14 -16.78
N LYS A 125 -11.84 -8.10 -16.30
CA LYS A 125 -12.23 -7.38 -15.09
C LYS A 125 -11.45 -7.87 -13.86
N TYR A 126 -11.44 -9.17 -13.59
CA TYR A 126 -10.75 -9.72 -12.42
C TYR A 126 -9.22 -9.57 -12.51
N ARG A 127 -8.65 -9.59 -13.73
CA ARG A 127 -7.24 -9.25 -13.95
C ARG A 127 -6.95 -7.80 -13.59
N ALA A 128 -7.82 -6.88 -13.98
CA ALA A 128 -7.69 -5.46 -13.64
C ALA A 128 -7.85 -5.21 -12.13
N GLU A 129 -8.77 -5.93 -11.47
CA GLU A 129 -8.92 -5.90 -10.01
C GLU A 129 -7.62 -6.36 -9.32
N ALA A 130 -7.06 -7.52 -9.71
CA ALA A 130 -5.79 -8.02 -9.17
C ALA A 130 -4.62 -7.04 -9.38
N LYS A 131 -4.54 -6.41 -10.56
CA LYS A 131 -3.52 -5.38 -10.84
C LYS A 131 -3.68 -4.18 -9.90
N SER A 132 -4.92 -3.72 -9.72
CA SER A 132 -5.24 -2.57 -8.85
C SER A 132 -4.91 -2.86 -7.39
N GLU A 133 -5.14 -4.09 -6.92
CA GLU A 133 -4.74 -4.52 -5.57
C GLU A 133 -3.21 -4.51 -5.40
N LEU A 134 -2.47 -4.99 -6.39
CA LEU A 134 -1.00 -4.90 -6.38
C LEU A 134 -0.52 -3.44 -6.42
N GLU A 135 -1.10 -2.58 -7.24
CA GLU A 135 -0.74 -1.15 -7.32
C GLU A 135 -1.03 -0.43 -5.99
N TYR A 136 -2.17 -0.72 -5.36
CA TYR A 136 -2.50 -0.20 -4.04
C TYR A 136 -1.52 -0.69 -2.98
N ALA A 137 -1.21 -2.00 -2.96
CA ALA A 137 -0.24 -2.57 -2.04
C ALA A 137 1.15 -1.97 -2.27
N MET A 138 1.57 -1.76 -3.52
CA MET A 138 2.84 -1.11 -3.86
C MET A 138 2.90 0.31 -3.31
N SER A 139 1.85 1.10 -3.55
CA SER A 139 1.73 2.46 -3.01
C SER A 139 1.78 2.47 -1.49
N TYR A 140 1.04 1.56 -0.85
CA TYR A 140 1.02 1.40 0.61
C TYR A 140 2.42 1.06 1.15
N TYR A 141 3.08 0.03 0.63
CA TYR A 141 4.40 -0.38 1.14
C TYR A 141 5.50 0.63 0.80
N ASN A 142 5.45 1.27 -0.39
CA ASN A 142 6.37 2.36 -0.75
C ASN A 142 6.20 3.58 0.16
N TYR A 143 4.97 3.88 0.57
CA TYR A 143 4.72 4.90 1.58
C TYR A 143 5.38 4.57 2.93
N TYR A 144 5.45 3.29 3.31
CA TYR A 144 6.14 2.82 4.52
C TYR A 144 7.63 2.47 4.30
N GLY A 145 8.26 2.99 3.24
CA GLY A 145 9.72 2.90 3.04
C GLY A 145 10.21 1.70 2.22
N TYR A 146 9.36 0.71 1.90
CA TYR A 146 9.73 -0.40 1.03
C TYR A 146 9.83 0.11 -0.41
N SER A 147 11.01 0.13 -1.04
CA SER A 147 11.19 0.79 -2.34
C SER A 147 10.95 -0.14 -3.54
N PHE A 148 9.74 -0.68 -3.69
CA PHE A 148 9.43 -1.53 -4.85
C PHE A 148 9.40 -0.70 -6.14
N SER A 149 10.18 -1.15 -7.13
CA SER A 149 10.36 -0.49 -8.43
C SER A 149 9.42 -0.98 -9.53
N SER A 150 8.76 -2.13 -9.31
CA SER A 150 7.77 -2.69 -10.23
C SER A 150 6.75 -3.59 -9.51
N LEU A 151 5.61 -3.83 -10.16
CA LEU A 151 4.63 -4.82 -9.68
C LEU A 151 5.22 -6.24 -9.64
N ASN A 152 6.22 -6.55 -10.47
CA ASN A 152 6.92 -7.83 -10.44
C ASN A 152 7.77 -7.99 -9.18
N GLU A 153 8.40 -6.92 -8.71
CA GLU A 153 9.18 -6.93 -7.47
C GLU A 153 8.26 -7.13 -6.27
N LEU A 154 7.15 -6.39 -6.21
CA LEU A 154 6.15 -6.55 -5.15
C LEU A 154 5.50 -7.94 -5.18
N ALA A 155 5.00 -8.39 -6.34
CA ALA A 155 4.39 -9.71 -6.47
C ALA A 155 5.40 -10.84 -6.20
N GLY A 156 6.66 -10.63 -6.57
CA GLY A 156 7.77 -11.52 -6.25
C GLY A 156 7.97 -11.65 -4.75
N MET A 157 7.97 -10.53 -4.03
CA MET A 157 8.08 -10.49 -2.57
C MET A 157 6.87 -11.13 -1.87
N MET A 158 5.65 -10.73 -2.25
CA MET A 158 4.43 -11.16 -1.54
C MET A 158 3.98 -12.58 -1.90
N TYR A 159 4.17 -12.97 -3.15
CA TYR A 159 3.57 -14.18 -3.72
C TYR A 159 4.58 -15.10 -4.39
N GLY A 160 5.87 -14.77 -4.41
CA GLY A 160 6.91 -15.61 -4.99
C GLY A 160 6.74 -15.84 -6.49
N MET A 161 6.08 -14.93 -7.21
CA MET A 161 5.77 -15.02 -8.64
C MET A 161 5.71 -13.63 -9.30
N THR A 162 5.74 -13.57 -10.63
CA THR A 162 5.57 -12.30 -11.37
C THR A 162 4.14 -11.76 -11.23
N SER A 163 3.94 -10.46 -11.47
CA SER A 163 2.60 -9.84 -11.40
C SER A 163 1.63 -10.46 -12.40
N ASP A 164 2.09 -10.78 -13.61
CA ASP A 164 1.27 -11.47 -14.62
C ASP A 164 0.79 -12.84 -14.15
N ASN A 165 1.68 -13.59 -13.52
CA ASN A 165 1.36 -14.90 -12.96
C ASN A 165 0.38 -14.79 -11.79
N TYR A 166 0.55 -13.78 -10.94
CA TYR A 166 -0.39 -13.50 -9.87
C TYR A 166 -1.78 -13.16 -10.41
N MET A 167 -1.88 -12.30 -11.42
CA MET A 167 -3.16 -11.93 -12.02
C MET A 167 -3.86 -13.13 -12.69
N GLU A 168 -3.11 -13.99 -13.40
CA GLU A 168 -3.67 -15.23 -13.97
C GLU A 168 -4.18 -16.18 -12.88
N TYR A 169 -3.41 -16.34 -11.81
CA TYR A 169 -3.81 -17.14 -10.65
C TYR A 169 -5.06 -16.58 -10.00
N TYR A 170 -5.16 -15.26 -9.84
CA TYR A 170 -6.32 -14.58 -9.26
C TYR A 170 -7.59 -14.83 -10.05
N VAL A 171 -7.56 -14.66 -11.38
CA VAL A 171 -8.68 -14.96 -12.28
C VAL A 171 -9.09 -16.43 -12.19
N LEU A 172 -8.10 -17.33 -12.17
CA LEU A 172 -8.36 -18.77 -12.07
C LEU A 172 -9.02 -19.11 -10.72
N ASN A 173 -8.53 -18.53 -9.62
CA ASN A 173 -9.05 -18.76 -8.28
C ASN A 173 -10.51 -18.29 -8.15
N ILE A 174 -10.83 -17.08 -8.65
CA ILE A 174 -12.21 -16.58 -8.67
C ILE A 174 -13.11 -17.49 -9.50
N GLY A 175 -12.69 -17.86 -10.71
CA GLY A 175 -13.50 -18.72 -11.57
C GLY A 175 -13.77 -20.10 -10.97
N VAL A 176 -12.78 -20.67 -10.26
CA VAL A 176 -12.95 -21.93 -9.53
C VAL A 176 -13.87 -21.74 -8.33
N SER A 177 -13.71 -20.69 -7.54
CA SER A 177 -14.57 -20.39 -6.39
C SER A 177 -16.03 -20.17 -6.79
N GLU A 178 -16.28 -19.46 -7.89
CA GLU A 178 -17.63 -19.30 -8.44
C GLU A 178 -18.23 -20.65 -8.85
N TYR A 179 -17.43 -21.54 -9.44
CA TYR A 179 -17.89 -22.86 -9.83
C TYR A 179 -18.14 -23.79 -8.62
N GLU A 180 -17.29 -23.74 -7.59
CA GLU A 180 -17.50 -24.43 -6.32
C GLU A 180 -18.81 -23.97 -5.66
N SER A 181 -19.13 -22.68 -5.73
CA SER A 181 -20.44 -22.14 -5.29
C SER A 181 -21.62 -22.65 -6.14
N VAL A 182 -21.39 -22.98 -7.40
CA VAL A 182 -22.41 -23.64 -8.24
C VAL A 182 -22.57 -25.10 -7.81
N LEU A 183 -21.47 -25.82 -7.57
CA LEU A 183 -21.48 -27.21 -7.12
C LEU A 183 -22.13 -27.37 -5.74
N SER A 184 -21.83 -26.48 -4.78
CA SER A 184 -22.39 -26.54 -3.43
C SER A 184 -23.91 -26.47 -3.43
N LYS A 185 -24.52 -25.69 -4.35
CA LYS A 185 -25.98 -25.61 -4.55
C LYS A 185 -26.61 -26.89 -5.11
N THR A 186 -25.81 -27.84 -5.60
CA THR A 186 -26.28 -29.14 -6.09
C THR A 186 -26.22 -30.25 -5.03
N VAL A 187 -25.56 -29.98 -3.90
CA VAL A 187 -25.40 -30.94 -2.81
C VAL A 187 -26.74 -31.12 -2.09
N GLU A 188 -27.17 -32.38 -1.94
CA GLU A 188 -28.34 -32.71 -1.13
C GLU A 188 -27.96 -32.67 0.35
N VAL A 189 -28.67 -31.84 1.12
CA VAL A 189 -28.47 -31.69 2.57
C VAL A 189 -29.49 -32.56 3.30
N THR A 190 -29.00 -33.59 4.00
CA THR A 190 -29.81 -34.41 4.90
C THR A 190 -29.42 -34.10 6.35
N GLU A 191 -30.39 -34.20 7.27
CA GLU A 191 -30.12 -33.99 8.71
C GLU A 191 -29.03 -34.94 9.22
N GLU A 192 -29.00 -36.17 8.71
CA GLU A 192 -28.03 -37.19 9.10
C GLU A 192 -26.60 -36.82 8.66
N ALA A 193 -26.43 -36.32 7.44
CA ALA A 193 -25.12 -35.90 6.92
C ALA A 193 -24.64 -34.63 7.62
N LEU A 194 -25.55 -33.67 7.85
CA LEU A 194 -25.24 -32.43 8.55
C LEU A 194 -24.81 -32.68 10.01
N GLN A 195 -25.46 -33.63 10.69
CA GLN A 195 -25.09 -34.05 12.04
C GLN A 195 -23.71 -34.72 12.07
N ALA A 196 -23.41 -35.59 11.11
CA ALA A 196 -22.10 -36.25 11.03
C ALA A 196 -20.99 -35.22 10.81
N PHE A 197 -21.18 -34.30 9.85
CA PHE A 197 -20.22 -33.24 9.56
C PHE A 197 -20.03 -32.31 10.76
N TYR A 198 -21.10 -31.90 11.44
CA TYR A 198 -20.98 -31.12 12.68
C TYR A 198 -20.19 -31.86 13.76
N ASN A 199 -20.46 -33.14 14.00
CA ASN A 199 -19.79 -33.92 15.05
C ASN A 199 -18.27 -34.05 14.82
N GLU A 200 -17.83 -34.07 13.56
CA GLU A 200 -16.41 -34.10 13.20
C GLU A 200 -15.74 -32.72 13.29
N ASN A 201 -16.54 -31.64 13.32
CA ASN A 201 -16.09 -30.25 13.22
C ASN A 201 -16.68 -29.35 14.32
N VAL A 202 -17.05 -29.91 15.49
CA VAL A 202 -17.80 -29.19 16.54
C VAL A 202 -17.10 -27.89 16.93
N ASP A 203 -15.78 -27.93 17.06
CA ASP A 203 -14.98 -26.78 17.50
C ASP A 203 -14.98 -25.62 16.49
N LEU A 204 -15.31 -25.86 15.22
CA LEU A 204 -15.41 -24.83 14.18
C LEU A 204 -16.77 -24.13 14.14
N TYR A 205 -17.84 -24.79 14.62
CA TYR A 205 -19.21 -24.31 14.43
C TYR A 205 -19.96 -24.02 15.73
N ARG A 206 -19.56 -24.61 16.86
CA ARG A 206 -20.17 -24.34 18.16
C ARG A 206 -20.00 -22.85 18.50
N ILE A 207 -21.10 -22.20 18.84
CA ILE A 207 -21.07 -20.82 19.34
C ILE A 207 -21.25 -20.85 20.86
N VAL A 208 -20.35 -20.17 21.56
CA VAL A 208 -20.40 -19.98 23.01
C VAL A 208 -20.83 -18.55 23.29
N THR A 209 -21.98 -18.39 23.93
CA THR A 209 -22.47 -17.10 24.40
C THR A 209 -21.87 -16.83 25.77
N VAL A 210 -20.98 -15.85 25.85
CA VAL A 210 -20.35 -15.41 27.09
C VAL A 210 -20.96 -14.11 27.57
N ARG A 211 -21.04 -13.98 28.90
CA ARG A 211 -21.23 -12.69 29.55
C ARG A 211 -19.89 -12.19 30.08
N HIS A 212 -19.58 -10.94 29.80
CA HIS A 212 -18.25 -10.37 29.89
C HIS A 212 -18.29 -8.99 30.56
N SER A 213 -17.29 -8.74 31.40
CA SER A 213 -16.96 -7.42 31.93
C SER A 213 -15.45 -7.24 31.85
N LEU A 214 -14.99 -6.10 31.35
CA LEU A 214 -13.56 -5.74 31.30
C LEU A 214 -13.24 -4.69 32.35
N PHE A 215 -12.29 -5.01 33.22
CA PHE A 215 -11.64 -4.04 34.10
C PHE A 215 -10.29 -3.70 33.51
N LYS A 216 -10.23 -2.54 32.84
CA LYS A 216 -9.05 -2.09 32.10
C LYS A 216 -7.86 -1.92 33.03
N THR A 217 -6.73 -2.51 32.67
CA THR A 217 -5.45 -2.34 33.39
C THR A 217 -4.53 -1.33 32.73
N GLU A 218 -4.95 -0.81 31.58
CA GLU A 218 -4.27 0.26 30.85
C GLU A 218 -4.14 1.52 31.71
N GLY A 219 -2.96 2.12 31.73
CA GLY A 219 -2.66 3.29 32.57
C GLY A 219 -2.52 3.00 34.08
N LEU A 220 -2.75 1.77 34.55
CA LEU A 220 -2.55 1.40 35.97
C LEU A 220 -1.11 0.97 36.25
N SER A 221 -0.52 1.45 37.36
CA SER A 221 0.74 0.93 37.91
C SER A 221 0.61 -0.52 38.39
N ASP A 222 1.71 -1.24 38.61
CA ASP A 222 1.66 -2.62 39.11
C ASP A 222 0.93 -2.75 40.47
N THR A 223 1.01 -1.71 41.31
CA THR A 223 0.28 -1.66 42.59
C THR A 223 -1.22 -1.44 42.36
N GLU A 224 -1.59 -0.59 41.40
CA GLU A 224 -2.99 -0.37 41.03
C GLU A 224 -3.60 -1.57 40.30
N LYS A 225 -2.83 -2.25 39.46
CA LYS A 225 -3.21 -3.54 38.84
C LYS A 225 -3.45 -4.60 39.91
N THR A 226 -2.57 -4.71 40.90
CA THR A 226 -2.77 -5.61 42.05
C THR A 226 -4.05 -5.26 42.81
N THR A 227 -4.26 -3.96 43.10
CA THR A 227 -5.46 -3.49 43.80
C THR A 227 -6.75 -3.72 42.99
N LEU A 228 -6.68 -3.50 41.68
CA LEU A 228 -7.79 -3.76 40.77
C LEU A 228 -8.08 -5.26 40.70
N ARG A 229 -7.05 -6.11 40.66
CA ARG A 229 -7.22 -7.55 40.69
C ARG A 229 -7.88 -8.02 41.98
N GLU A 230 -7.44 -7.52 43.14
CA GLU A 230 -8.10 -7.76 44.42
C GLU A 230 -9.58 -7.29 44.40
N THR A 231 -9.87 -6.18 43.73
CA THR A 231 -11.24 -5.66 43.58
C THR A 231 -12.10 -6.58 42.69
N VAL A 232 -11.56 -7.03 41.56
CA VAL A 232 -12.20 -7.97 40.62
C VAL A 232 -12.44 -9.33 41.29
N GLU A 233 -11.44 -9.84 42.02
CA GLU A 233 -11.56 -11.05 42.84
C GLU A 233 -12.65 -10.88 43.92
N GLY A 234 -12.71 -9.71 44.55
CA GLY A 234 -13.76 -9.35 45.50
C GLY A 234 -15.17 -9.32 44.87
N TYR A 235 -15.32 -8.84 43.64
CA TYR A 235 -16.61 -8.89 42.92
C TYR A 235 -17.05 -10.34 42.66
N ILE A 236 -16.13 -11.23 42.33
CA ILE A 236 -16.42 -12.66 42.18
C ILE A 236 -16.83 -13.28 43.53
N GLU A 237 -16.17 -12.93 44.64
CA GLU A 237 -16.56 -13.40 45.97
C GLU A 237 -17.98 -12.91 46.36
N MET A 238 -18.27 -11.63 46.15
CA MET A 238 -19.60 -11.06 46.38
C MET A 238 -20.67 -11.73 45.51
N PHE A 239 -20.36 -12.02 44.25
CA PHE A 239 -21.25 -12.77 43.36
C PHE A 239 -21.52 -14.18 43.89
N ASN A 240 -20.47 -14.92 44.28
CA ASN A 240 -20.59 -16.28 44.83
C ASN A 240 -21.41 -16.33 46.13
N ASN A 241 -21.39 -15.25 46.92
CA ASN A 241 -22.18 -15.10 48.14
C ASN A 241 -23.62 -14.59 47.88
N GLY A 242 -23.97 -14.26 46.63
CA GLY A 242 -25.28 -13.70 46.26
C GLY A 242 -25.47 -12.24 46.70
N GLU A 243 -24.38 -11.53 47.01
CA GLU A 243 -24.37 -10.12 47.41
C GLU A 243 -24.26 -9.17 46.22
N MET A 244 -23.86 -9.69 45.06
CA MET A 244 -23.74 -8.95 43.80
C MET A 244 -24.23 -9.79 42.62
N THR A 245 -24.81 -9.14 41.62
CA THR A 245 -25.27 -9.75 40.38
C THR A 245 -24.27 -9.49 39.25
N MET A 246 -24.30 -10.32 38.20
CA MET A 246 -23.47 -10.07 37.02
C MET A 246 -23.85 -8.75 36.32
N ASP A 247 -25.11 -8.32 36.36
CA ASP A 247 -25.55 -7.00 35.87
C ASP A 247 -24.79 -5.85 36.56
N GLU A 248 -24.64 -5.94 37.89
CA GLU A 248 -23.92 -4.93 38.68
C GLU A 248 -22.41 -4.95 38.43
N ILE A 249 -21.84 -6.12 38.12
CA ILE A 249 -20.43 -6.28 37.72
C ILE A 249 -20.20 -5.66 36.34
N VAL A 250 -21.09 -5.93 35.38
CA VAL A 250 -21.03 -5.40 34.01
C VAL A 250 -21.20 -3.89 34.01
N ALA A 251 -22.12 -3.34 34.83
CA ALA A 251 -22.30 -1.91 35.01
C ALA A 251 -21.09 -1.19 35.62
N LYS A 252 -20.16 -1.93 36.23
CA LYS A 252 -18.89 -1.43 36.77
C LYS A 252 -17.72 -1.60 35.79
N SER A 253 -17.95 -2.17 34.60
CA SER A 253 -16.90 -2.40 33.61
C SER A 253 -16.42 -1.11 32.96
N GLY A 254 -15.20 -1.15 32.43
CA GLY A 254 -14.64 -0.11 31.56
C GLY A 254 -14.88 -0.34 30.07
N ASP A 255 -15.67 -1.35 29.69
CA ASP A 255 -16.01 -1.70 28.30
C ASP A 255 -17.28 -0.96 27.85
N THR A 256 -17.14 0.35 27.64
CA THR A 256 -18.27 1.21 27.25
C THR A 256 -18.10 1.83 25.87
N SER A 257 -19.19 1.99 25.14
CA SER A 257 -19.29 2.77 23.90
C SER A 257 -19.04 4.26 24.14
N SER A 258 -18.88 5.03 23.05
CA SER A 258 -18.64 6.48 23.10
C SER A 258 -19.74 7.30 23.79
N ASP A 259 -20.94 6.74 23.98
CA ASP A 259 -22.04 7.32 24.75
C ASP A 259 -22.09 6.84 26.21
N GLY A 260 -21.06 6.11 26.68
CA GLY A 260 -20.89 5.67 28.06
C GLY A 260 -21.75 4.48 28.47
N LYS A 261 -22.34 3.76 27.52
CA LYS A 261 -23.08 2.51 27.78
C LYS A 261 -22.18 1.30 27.63
N VAL A 262 -22.43 0.23 28.37
CA VAL A 262 -21.66 -1.01 28.21
C VAL A 262 -21.90 -1.60 26.82
N ASN A 263 -20.83 -2.01 26.15
CA ASN A 263 -20.91 -2.64 24.84
C ASN A 263 -21.69 -3.96 24.92
N ASN A 264 -22.66 -4.13 24.01
CA ASN A 264 -23.49 -5.33 23.89
C ASN A 264 -24.17 -5.82 25.19
N ASP A 265 -24.34 -4.95 26.19
CA ASP A 265 -24.80 -5.34 27.54
C ASP A 265 -23.94 -6.45 28.19
N GLY A 266 -22.68 -6.55 27.76
CA GLY A 266 -21.73 -7.58 28.16
C GLY A 266 -21.92 -8.94 27.50
N TYR A 267 -22.82 -9.11 26.52
CA TYR A 267 -23.04 -10.39 25.85
C TYR A 267 -22.28 -10.50 24.53
N TYR A 268 -21.57 -11.61 24.35
CA TYR A 268 -20.80 -11.89 23.13
C TYR A 268 -21.00 -13.34 22.69
N ASP A 269 -21.20 -13.54 21.39
CA ASP A 269 -21.19 -14.84 20.75
C ASP A 269 -19.79 -15.12 20.19
N VAL A 270 -19.18 -16.21 20.64
CA VAL A 270 -17.79 -16.57 20.34
C VAL A 270 -17.74 -17.90 19.59
N VAL A 271 -16.99 -17.92 18.50
CA VAL A 271 -16.67 -19.10 17.68
C VAL A 271 -15.15 -19.14 17.46
N ALA A 272 -14.58 -20.32 17.21
CA ALA A 272 -13.15 -20.45 16.95
C ALA A 272 -12.72 -19.71 15.67
N ASN A 273 -11.49 -19.19 15.66
CA ASN A 273 -10.92 -18.35 14.60
C ASN A 273 -11.70 -17.04 14.39
N GLY A 274 -12.24 -16.49 15.48
CA GLY A 274 -12.96 -15.22 15.49
C GLY A 274 -12.04 -14.01 15.54
N LYS A 275 -12.63 -12.83 15.76
CA LYS A 275 -11.91 -11.55 15.86
C LYS A 275 -11.48 -11.22 17.30
N TYR A 276 -11.40 -12.20 18.18
CA TYR A 276 -11.15 -12.00 19.61
C TYR A 276 -9.68 -12.23 19.95
N VAL A 277 -9.20 -11.60 21.02
CA VAL A 277 -7.86 -11.90 21.54
C VAL A 277 -7.76 -13.36 21.96
N ALA A 278 -6.60 -13.98 21.69
CA ALA A 278 -6.41 -15.41 21.82
C ALA A 278 -6.79 -15.96 23.22
N ALA A 279 -6.47 -15.24 24.31
CA ALA A 279 -6.80 -15.70 25.66
C ALA A 279 -8.32 -15.74 25.93
N PHE A 280 -9.06 -14.74 25.44
CA PHE A 280 -10.53 -14.67 25.56
C PHE A 280 -11.19 -15.76 24.71
N GLU A 281 -10.78 -15.87 23.43
CA GLU A 281 -11.31 -16.88 22.51
C GLU A 281 -11.05 -18.29 23.03
N ASN A 282 -9.80 -18.59 23.38
CA ASN A 282 -9.39 -19.92 23.87
C ASN A 282 -10.12 -20.33 25.15
N TRP A 283 -10.50 -19.38 26.01
CA TRP A 283 -11.32 -19.69 27.17
C TRP A 283 -12.77 -19.99 26.78
N ALA A 284 -13.36 -19.15 25.93
CA ALA A 284 -14.75 -19.28 25.52
C ALA A 284 -14.99 -20.58 24.75
N VAL A 285 -14.17 -20.89 23.73
CA VAL A 285 -14.38 -22.07 22.87
C VAL A 285 -14.17 -23.41 23.58
N LYS A 286 -13.52 -23.41 24.77
CA LYS A 286 -13.36 -24.59 25.64
C LYS A 286 -14.57 -24.88 26.51
N GLN A 287 -15.56 -23.99 26.58
CA GLN A 287 -16.76 -24.23 27.38
C GLN A 287 -17.63 -25.28 26.70
N GLU A 288 -17.98 -26.34 27.43
CA GLU A 288 -18.84 -27.43 26.95
C GLU A 288 -20.27 -27.34 27.50
N GLU A 289 -20.48 -26.56 28.56
CA GLU A 289 -21.77 -26.37 29.23
C GLU A 289 -21.93 -24.95 29.80
N VAL A 290 -23.18 -24.56 30.03
CA VAL A 290 -23.51 -23.28 30.72
C VAL A 290 -23.06 -23.38 32.17
N SER A 291 -22.47 -22.30 32.68
CA SER A 291 -21.87 -22.28 34.02
C SER A 291 -22.19 -20.98 34.75
N ASP A 292 -22.62 -21.09 36.00
CA ASP A 292 -22.79 -19.95 36.90
C ASP A 292 -21.45 -19.47 37.49
N LYS A 293 -20.33 -20.13 37.18
CA LYS A 293 -19.01 -19.75 37.68
C LYS A 293 -18.47 -18.56 36.89
N LEU A 294 -17.98 -17.56 37.62
CA LEU A 294 -17.19 -16.46 37.06
C LEU A 294 -15.70 -16.81 37.06
N GLU A 295 -15.02 -16.49 35.97
CA GLU A 295 -13.56 -16.66 35.84
C GLU A 295 -12.90 -15.36 35.41
N ILE A 296 -11.67 -15.13 35.90
CA ILE A 296 -10.85 -13.98 35.50
C ILE A 296 -9.92 -14.45 34.38
N ILE A 297 -9.99 -13.79 33.22
CA ILE A 297 -9.09 -14.00 32.10
C ILE A 297 -8.23 -12.75 31.94
N ASP A 298 -6.92 -12.94 32.09
CA ASP A 298 -5.93 -11.87 31.96
C ASP A 298 -5.59 -11.69 30.47
N THR A 299 -5.71 -10.45 29.98
CA THR A 299 -5.27 -10.07 28.62
C THR A 299 -4.44 -8.79 28.69
N GLU A 300 -3.91 -8.34 27.55
CA GLU A 300 -3.25 -7.04 27.44
C GLU A 300 -4.18 -5.86 27.76
N PHE A 301 -5.49 -6.01 27.57
CA PHE A 301 -6.50 -4.98 27.86
C PHE A 301 -6.91 -4.92 29.33
N GLY A 302 -6.77 -6.03 30.08
CA GLY A 302 -7.00 -6.06 31.52
C GLY A 302 -7.62 -7.35 32.04
N TYR A 303 -8.39 -7.23 33.12
CA TYR A 303 -9.01 -8.36 33.78
C TYR A 303 -10.43 -8.55 33.28
N HIS A 304 -10.65 -9.63 32.53
CA HIS A 304 -11.98 -9.99 32.02
C HIS A 304 -12.67 -10.89 33.04
N ILE A 305 -13.82 -10.48 33.56
CA ILE A 305 -14.73 -11.39 34.26
C ILE A 305 -15.62 -12.04 33.20
N MET A 306 -15.53 -13.36 33.07
CA MET A 306 -16.26 -14.13 32.07
C MET A 306 -17.20 -15.15 32.70
N GLN A 307 -18.37 -15.33 32.08
CA GLN A 307 -19.36 -16.33 32.43
C GLN A 307 -19.88 -17.01 31.16
N CYS A 308 -19.94 -18.35 31.14
CA CYS A 308 -20.58 -19.07 30.04
C CYS A 308 -22.10 -19.06 30.26
N THR A 309 -22.84 -18.34 29.40
CA THR A 309 -24.30 -18.17 29.54
C THR A 309 -25.12 -18.93 28.50
N GLY A 310 -24.48 -19.40 27.43
CA GLY A 310 -25.15 -20.18 26.40
C GLY A 310 -24.18 -21.02 25.59
N ILE A 311 -24.64 -22.20 25.19
CA ILE A 311 -24.00 -23.04 24.18
C ILE A 311 -25.01 -23.24 23.06
N LYS A 312 -24.67 -22.79 21.87
CA LYS A 312 -25.47 -23.00 20.66
C LYS A 312 -24.79 -24.11 19.86
N ALA A 313 -25.52 -25.20 19.69
CA ALA A 313 -25.13 -26.36 18.91
C ALA A 313 -25.96 -26.44 17.62
N LEU A 314 -25.95 -27.58 16.94
CA LEU A 314 -26.58 -27.76 15.63
C LEU A 314 -28.09 -27.44 15.61
N GLU A 315 -28.78 -27.51 16.74
CA GLU A 315 -30.20 -27.17 16.84
C GLU A 315 -30.46 -25.66 16.74
N ASP A 316 -29.45 -24.83 16.96
CA ASP A 316 -29.52 -23.39 16.76
C ASP A 316 -29.52 -23.06 15.27
N LYS A 317 -30.40 -22.13 14.86
CA LYS A 317 -30.60 -21.78 13.45
C LYS A 317 -29.36 -21.18 12.78
N ASP A 318 -28.56 -20.41 13.52
CA ASP A 318 -27.43 -19.66 12.96
C ASP A 318 -26.20 -20.58 12.89
N VAL A 319 -26.05 -21.48 13.87
CA VAL A 319 -25.09 -22.60 13.81
C VAL A 319 -25.44 -23.53 12.65
N LYS A 320 -26.70 -23.98 12.54
CA LYS A 320 -27.15 -24.87 11.46
C LYS A 320 -26.88 -24.30 10.08
N ALA A 321 -27.16 -23.02 9.87
CA ALA A 321 -26.87 -22.34 8.60
C ALA A 321 -25.37 -22.33 8.27
N SER A 322 -24.52 -22.09 9.27
CA SER A 322 -23.05 -22.09 9.10
C SER A 322 -22.51 -23.48 8.80
N VAL A 323 -23.00 -24.50 9.49
CA VAL A 323 -22.67 -25.92 9.25
C VAL A 323 -23.11 -26.34 7.84
N GLU A 324 -24.28 -25.90 7.37
CA GLU A 324 -24.78 -26.22 6.04
C GLU A 324 -23.91 -25.62 4.93
N VAL A 325 -23.48 -24.36 5.10
CA VAL A 325 -22.53 -23.71 4.17
C VAL A 325 -21.20 -24.47 4.15
N GLY A 326 -20.64 -24.81 5.31
CA GLY A 326 -19.38 -25.55 5.40
C GLY A 326 -19.47 -26.97 4.82
N TYR A 327 -20.56 -27.69 5.10
CA TYR A 327 -20.82 -29.03 4.59
C TYR A 327 -20.92 -29.04 3.06
N THR A 328 -21.74 -28.14 2.50
CA THR A 328 -21.95 -28.09 1.05
C THR A 328 -20.68 -27.64 0.30
N ALA A 329 -19.86 -26.78 0.88
CA ALA A 329 -18.55 -26.42 0.35
C ALA A 329 -17.56 -27.60 0.37
N ALA A 330 -17.48 -28.34 1.49
CA ALA A 330 -16.63 -29.53 1.59
C ALA A 330 -17.03 -30.61 0.57
N CYS A 331 -18.34 -30.87 0.41
CA CYS A 331 -18.83 -31.80 -0.61
C CYS A 331 -18.51 -31.34 -2.04
N ALA A 332 -18.58 -30.03 -2.32
CA ALA A 332 -18.20 -29.49 -3.63
C ALA A 332 -16.71 -29.72 -3.92
N ALA A 333 -15.84 -29.51 -2.94
CA ALA A 333 -14.41 -29.81 -3.06
C ALA A 333 -14.16 -31.31 -3.28
N ASP A 334 -14.85 -32.20 -2.55
CA ASP A 334 -14.73 -33.65 -2.73
C ASP A 334 -15.12 -34.11 -4.14
N ILE A 335 -16.13 -33.50 -4.75
CA ILE A 335 -16.50 -33.78 -6.15
C ILE A 335 -15.32 -33.51 -7.09
N ILE A 336 -14.62 -32.39 -6.91
CA ILE A 336 -13.44 -32.01 -7.72
C ILE A 336 -12.29 -32.98 -7.45
N VAL A 337 -12.03 -33.30 -6.19
CA VAL A 337 -10.96 -34.24 -5.79
C VAL A 337 -11.20 -35.61 -6.41
N GLU A 338 -12.41 -36.17 -6.31
CA GLU A 338 -12.76 -37.45 -6.93
C GLU A 338 -12.65 -37.42 -8.45
N GLU A 339 -13.08 -36.34 -9.11
CA GLU A 339 -12.92 -36.17 -10.54
C GLU A 339 -11.43 -36.16 -10.94
N SER A 340 -10.60 -35.48 -10.15
CA SER A 340 -9.15 -35.32 -10.38
C SER A 340 -8.35 -36.62 -10.28
N LYS A 341 -8.92 -37.68 -9.65
CA LYS A 341 -8.31 -39.01 -9.56
C LYS A 341 -8.37 -39.78 -10.88
N LYS A 342 -9.19 -39.36 -11.85
CA LYS A 342 -9.25 -40.01 -13.17
C LYS A 342 -7.91 -39.86 -13.89
N SER A 343 -7.43 -40.96 -14.47
CA SER A 343 -6.10 -41.02 -15.11
C SER A 343 -5.93 -40.06 -16.30
N GLU A 344 -7.02 -39.58 -16.89
CA GLU A 344 -6.98 -38.58 -17.97
C GLU A 344 -6.50 -37.19 -17.49
N TYR A 345 -6.61 -36.90 -16.19
CA TYR A 345 -6.14 -35.64 -15.58
C TYR A 345 -4.74 -35.73 -14.98
N ALA A 346 -4.08 -36.89 -15.06
CA ALA A 346 -2.70 -37.01 -14.60
C ALA A 346 -1.80 -35.97 -15.31
N PRO A 347 -0.96 -35.20 -14.58
CA PRO A 347 -0.07 -34.24 -15.18
C PRO A 347 0.88 -34.91 -16.19
N LYS A 348 0.99 -34.34 -17.38
CA LYS A 348 1.85 -34.80 -18.47
C LYS A 348 2.81 -33.69 -18.87
N GLU A 349 3.85 -34.06 -19.61
CA GLU A 349 4.84 -33.10 -20.15
C GLU A 349 5.44 -32.21 -19.05
N ILE A 350 5.77 -32.82 -17.91
CA ILE A 350 6.34 -32.11 -16.75
C ILE A 350 7.76 -31.65 -17.08
N ASP A 351 7.97 -30.34 -17.17
CA ASP A 351 9.30 -29.76 -17.36
C ASP A 351 9.97 -29.46 -16.01
N LYS A 352 10.60 -30.50 -15.44
CA LYS A 352 11.34 -30.36 -14.17
C LYS A 352 12.43 -29.29 -14.21
N LYS A 353 13.07 -29.07 -15.36
CA LYS A 353 14.15 -28.07 -15.45
C LYS A 353 13.55 -26.67 -15.33
N TYR A 354 12.44 -26.43 -16.00
CA TYR A 354 11.72 -25.16 -15.91
C TYR A 354 11.12 -24.94 -14.52
N ILE A 355 10.50 -25.97 -13.93
CA ILE A 355 9.99 -25.93 -12.55
C ILE A 355 11.09 -25.52 -11.56
N ASN A 356 12.27 -26.12 -11.67
CA ASN A 356 13.40 -25.76 -10.81
C ASN A 356 13.86 -24.30 -11.04
N LYS A 357 13.82 -23.79 -12.30
CA LYS A 357 14.12 -22.38 -12.61
C LYS A 357 13.17 -21.44 -11.87
N ILE A 358 11.86 -21.68 -11.96
CA ILE A 358 10.86 -20.78 -11.37
C ILE A 358 10.82 -20.85 -9.83
N ILE A 359 11.08 -22.03 -9.24
CA ILE A 359 11.22 -22.18 -7.78
C ILE A 359 12.48 -21.45 -7.30
N LEU A 360 13.62 -21.65 -7.98
CA LEU A 360 14.85 -20.98 -7.59
C LEU A 360 14.68 -19.46 -7.63
N ARG A 361 14.10 -18.93 -8.70
CA ARG A 361 13.74 -17.51 -8.83
C ARG A 361 12.90 -17.01 -7.66
N SER A 362 11.89 -17.77 -7.28
CA SER A 362 11.01 -17.46 -6.14
C SER A 362 11.79 -17.34 -4.83
N LEU A 363 12.68 -18.30 -4.57
CA LEU A 363 13.47 -18.31 -3.35
C LEU A 363 14.57 -17.25 -3.33
N THR A 364 15.10 -16.84 -4.48
CA THR A 364 16.17 -15.83 -4.59
C THR A 364 15.66 -14.40 -4.71
N GLY A 365 14.36 -14.21 -4.97
CA GLY A 365 13.79 -12.88 -5.21
C GLY A 365 14.25 -12.25 -6.53
N ASP A 366 14.77 -13.06 -7.47
CA ASP A 366 15.33 -12.56 -8.73
C ASP A 366 14.23 -12.28 -9.77
N PHE A 367 13.43 -11.27 -9.47
CA PHE A 367 12.31 -10.81 -10.30
C PHE A 367 12.62 -9.52 -11.08
N ALA A 368 13.87 -9.07 -11.06
CA ALA A 368 14.34 -7.91 -11.81
C ALA A 368 14.25 -8.22 -13.32
N GLU A 369 13.28 -7.59 -13.99
CA GLU A 369 12.96 -7.60 -15.43
C GLU A 369 13.89 -8.44 -16.35
N ASP A 370 13.73 -9.76 -16.33
CA ASP A 370 14.17 -10.63 -17.41
C ASP A 370 13.33 -11.92 -17.43
N ASP A 371 12.13 -11.84 -18.00
CA ASP A 371 11.49 -12.97 -18.68
C ASP A 371 10.26 -12.43 -19.43
N SER A 372 10.45 -12.05 -20.69
CA SER A 372 9.39 -11.97 -21.71
C SER A 372 8.75 -13.31 -22.05
N GLU A 373 8.83 -14.28 -21.14
CA GLU A 373 8.49 -15.69 -21.33
C GLU A 373 7.16 -16.07 -20.67
N ALA A 374 6.35 -15.10 -20.22
CA ALA A 374 4.97 -15.36 -19.86
C ALA A 374 4.22 -15.91 -21.09
N THR A 375 3.49 -17.02 -20.92
CA THR A 375 2.64 -17.56 -21.98
C THR A 375 1.43 -16.65 -22.18
N THR A 376 1.58 -15.56 -22.94
CA THR A 376 0.48 -14.67 -23.29
C THR A 376 -0.37 -15.28 -24.39
N ALA A 377 -1.68 -15.34 -24.17
CA ALA A 377 -2.68 -15.57 -25.22
C ALA A 377 -2.66 -14.39 -26.23
N PRO A 378 -3.11 -14.59 -27.49
CA PRO A 378 -2.70 -13.74 -28.61
C PRO A 378 -3.26 -12.32 -28.53
N SER A 379 -2.37 -11.37 -28.86
CA SER A 379 -2.61 -9.98 -29.28
C SER A 379 -4.02 -9.73 -29.80
N ALA A 380 -4.72 -8.82 -29.12
CA ALA A 380 -5.94 -8.20 -29.63
C ALA A 380 -5.63 -7.37 -30.89
N THR A 381 -6.57 -7.36 -31.83
CA THR A 381 -6.62 -6.38 -32.93
C THR A 381 -6.76 -4.96 -32.37
N PRO A 382 -6.18 -3.92 -33.02
CA PRO A 382 -6.24 -2.54 -32.54
C PRO A 382 -7.68 -2.07 -32.35
N VAL A 383 -7.96 -1.51 -31.17
CA VAL A 383 -9.20 -0.77 -30.90
C VAL A 383 -9.03 0.63 -31.49
N GLU A 384 -10.03 1.12 -32.20
CA GLU A 384 -10.03 2.46 -32.80
C GLU A 384 -10.63 3.44 -31.77
N TYR A 385 -9.84 4.43 -31.34
CA TYR A 385 -10.21 5.43 -30.33
C TYR A 385 -10.59 6.77 -30.98
N ASP A 386 -11.56 7.49 -30.40
CA ASP A 386 -12.02 8.83 -30.84
C ASP A 386 -11.24 9.93 -30.09
N ASP A 387 -9.90 9.87 -30.17
CA ASP A 387 -9.00 10.85 -29.55
C ASP A 387 -8.83 12.08 -30.47
N ALA A 388 -8.59 13.26 -29.88
CA ALA A 388 -8.30 14.48 -30.62
C ALA A 388 -7.00 14.39 -31.43
N GLU A 389 -6.93 15.13 -32.54
CA GLU A 389 -5.72 15.24 -33.35
C GLU A 389 -4.58 15.94 -32.57
N PRO A 390 -3.32 15.50 -32.75
CA PRO A 390 -2.19 16.08 -32.04
C PRO A 390 -1.88 17.53 -32.49
N ASP A 391 -1.57 18.39 -31.53
CA ASP A 391 -1.10 19.75 -31.73
C ASP A 391 0.37 19.78 -32.18
N LYS A 392 0.56 19.99 -33.48
CA LYS A 392 1.89 20.11 -34.12
C LYS A 392 2.42 21.54 -34.14
N THR A 393 1.96 22.41 -33.24
CA THR A 393 2.46 23.79 -33.13
C THR A 393 3.91 23.78 -32.64
N VAL A 394 4.84 24.20 -33.51
CA VAL A 394 6.28 24.25 -33.18
C VAL A 394 6.59 25.48 -32.32
N ILE A 395 7.21 25.26 -31.17
CA ILE A 395 7.52 26.30 -30.17
C ILE A 395 9.02 26.60 -30.06
N ALA A 396 9.87 25.64 -30.43
CA ALA A 396 11.33 25.77 -30.46
C ALA A 396 11.93 24.66 -31.35
N LYS A 397 13.25 24.69 -31.52
CA LYS A 397 14.02 23.61 -32.14
C LYS A 397 15.21 23.20 -31.27
N PHE A 398 15.58 21.93 -31.36
CA PHE A 398 16.84 21.39 -30.84
C PHE A 398 17.60 20.74 -32.00
N GLY A 399 18.66 21.40 -32.47
CA GLY A 399 19.29 21.02 -33.74
C GLY A 399 18.30 21.13 -34.91
N ASP A 400 18.11 20.04 -35.64
CA ASP A 400 17.12 19.93 -36.74
C ASP A 400 15.74 19.41 -36.26
N THR A 401 15.60 19.09 -34.96
CA THR A 401 14.35 18.55 -34.39
C THR A 401 13.41 19.69 -33.98
N GLU A 402 12.18 19.66 -34.50
CA GLU A 402 11.10 20.56 -34.08
C GLU A 402 10.55 20.11 -32.72
N ILE A 403 10.34 21.07 -31.81
CA ILE A 403 9.71 20.83 -30.52
C ILE A 403 8.30 21.41 -30.54
N TYR A 404 7.31 20.58 -30.23
CA TYR A 404 5.90 20.97 -30.25
C TYR A 404 5.42 21.51 -28.89
N SER A 405 4.35 22.31 -28.92
CA SER A 405 3.72 22.94 -27.75
C SER A 405 3.43 22.01 -26.57
N PRO A 406 3.01 20.74 -26.75
CA PRO A 406 2.79 19.81 -25.64
C PRO A 406 4.03 19.54 -24.78
N TYR A 407 5.22 19.47 -25.39
CA TYR A 407 6.48 19.30 -24.65
C TYR A 407 6.72 20.49 -23.73
N TYR A 408 6.53 21.71 -24.23
CA TYR A 408 6.66 22.91 -23.41
C TYR A 408 5.62 22.95 -22.28
N THR A 409 4.37 22.54 -22.54
CA THR A 409 3.31 22.49 -21.53
C THR A 409 3.68 21.56 -20.36
N GLU A 410 4.27 20.39 -20.65
CA GLU A 410 4.78 19.48 -19.62
C GLU A 410 5.84 20.14 -18.75
N PHE A 411 6.93 20.64 -19.35
CA PHE A 411 8.04 21.22 -18.59
C PHE A 411 7.67 22.55 -17.91
N TYR A 412 6.69 23.28 -18.44
CA TYR A 412 6.10 24.43 -17.75
C TYR A 412 5.36 24.00 -16.48
N THR A 413 4.62 22.89 -16.54
CA THR A 413 3.94 22.32 -15.38
C THR A 413 4.95 21.88 -14.32
N GLN A 414 6.01 21.18 -14.70
CA GLN A 414 7.10 20.79 -13.80
C GLN A 414 7.80 22.00 -13.16
N ALA A 415 8.14 23.02 -13.96
CA ALA A 415 8.77 24.24 -13.45
C ALA A 415 7.87 25.00 -12.47
N MET A 416 6.56 25.02 -12.72
CA MET A 416 5.58 25.65 -11.82
C MET A 416 5.42 24.87 -10.52
N GLN A 417 5.50 23.54 -10.56
CA GLN A 417 5.54 22.70 -9.36
C GLN A 417 6.77 23.03 -8.51
N GLU A 418 7.96 23.07 -9.12
CA GLU A 418 9.22 23.31 -8.44
C GLU A 418 9.30 24.70 -7.81
N LEU A 419 8.88 25.74 -8.54
CA LEU A 419 9.12 27.12 -8.12
C LEU A 419 7.97 27.76 -7.36
N LEU A 420 6.72 27.42 -7.67
CA LEU A 420 5.56 28.12 -7.11
C LEU A 420 4.70 27.21 -6.25
N LEU A 421 4.25 26.07 -6.77
CA LEU A 421 3.19 25.30 -6.14
C LEU A 421 3.63 24.58 -4.88
N LYS A 422 4.91 24.19 -4.81
CA LYS A 422 5.50 23.54 -3.62
C LYS A 422 5.22 24.29 -2.32
N ASP A 423 5.31 25.62 -2.35
CA ASP A 423 5.17 26.48 -1.17
C ASP A 423 3.85 27.26 -1.16
N LEU A 424 2.97 27.02 -2.14
CA LEU A 424 1.76 27.80 -2.32
C LEU A 424 0.67 27.40 -1.32
N LYS A 425 0.39 28.27 -0.35
CA LYS A 425 -0.77 28.11 0.54
C LYS A 425 -2.03 28.66 -0.14
N LEU A 426 -2.98 27.78 -0.47
CA LEU A 426 -4.27 28.14 -1.05
C LEU A 426 -5.28 28.54 0.04
N PRO A 427 -6.01 29.67 -0.11
CA PRO A 427 -7.13 29.98 0.78
C PRO A 427 -8.27 28.96 0.66
N GLU A 428 -8.81 28.53 1.80
CA GLU A 428 -9.79 27.45 1.88
C GLU A 428 -11.16 27.80 1.28
N ASP A 429 -11.51 29.08 1.19
CA ASP A 429 -12.81 29.60 0.77
C ASP A 429 -12.92 29.83 -0.76
N LEU A 430 -11.86 29.59 -1.53
CA LEU A 430 -11.86 29.79 -2.97
C LEU A 430 -12.54 28.63 -3.72
N ASP A 431 -13.53 28.99 -4.54
CA ASP A 431 -14.05 28.10 -5.58
C ASP A 431 -13.01 27.87 -6.70
N THR A 432 -13.31 26.99 -7.64
CA THR A 432 -12.37 26.61 -8.71
C THR A 432 -11.85 27.82 -9.47
N LYS A 433 -12.72 28.78 -9.81
CA LYS A 433 -12.35 29.98 -10.55
C LYS A 433 -11.46 30.89 -9.71
N GLY A 434 -11.84 31.11 -8.45
CA GLY A 434 -11.05 31.88 -7.49
C GLY A 434 -9.65 31.32 -7.30
N ARG A 435 -9.49 29.99 -7.31
CA ARG A 435 -8.17 29.35 -7.23
C ARG A 435 -7.31 29.60 -8.49
N TYR A 436 -7.89 29.54 -9.69
CA TYR A 436 -7.18 29.90 -10.93
C TYR A 436 -6.75 31.37 -10.93
N GLU A 437 -7.62 32.27 -10.47
CA GLU A 437 -7.32 33.70 -10.34
C GLU A 437 -6.21 33.95 -9.30
N TYR A 438 -6.23 33.21 -8.18
CA TYR A 438 -5.19 33.29 -7.14
C TYR A 438 -3.82 32.84 -7.65
N VAL A 439 -3.75 31.72 -8.39
CA VAL A 439 -2.49 31.26 -9.01
C VAL A 439 -1.97 32.30 -10.01
N LYS A 440 -2.85 32.88 -10.85
CA LYS A 440 -2.48 33.97 -11.76
C LYS A 440 -1.91 35.18 -11.03
N GLU A 441 -2.47 35.53 -9.88
CA GLU A 441 -1.94 36.61 -9.05
C GLU A 441 -0.53 36.26 -8.53
N GLN A 442 -0.32 35.04 -8.04
CA GLN A 442 1.00 34.63 -7.54
C GLN A 442 2.07 34.66 -8.64
N LEU A 443 1.72 34.26 -9.86
CA LEU A 443 2.62 34.30 -11.01
C LEU A 443 3.15 35.71 -11.33
N GLN A 444 2.44 36.77 -10.91
CA GLN A 444 2.87 38.16 -11.08
C GLN A 444 3.76 38.68 -9.94
N LYS A 445 3.89 37.94 -8.84
CA LYS A 445 4.75 38.34 -7.71
C LYS A 445 6.22 38.20 -8.09
N GLU A 446 7.07 38.99 -7.43
CA GLU A 446 8.52 38.89 -7.56
C GLU A 446 9.01 37.57 -6.95
N TYR A 447 9.75 36.80 -7.75
CA TYR A 447 10.49 35.62 -7.33
C TYR A 447 11.90 36.00 -6.88
N SER A 448 12.55 36.91 -7.61
CA SER A 448 13.82 37.54 -7.24
C SER A 448 13.87 38.98 -7.74
N GLU A 449 14.93 39.72 -7.43
CA GLU A 449 15.05 41.15 -7.77
C GLU A 449 14.79 41.41 -9.27
N GLY A 450 13.63 42.00 -9.57
CA GLY A 450 13.21 42.33 -10.94
C GLY A 450 12.71 41.16 -11.81
N VAL A 451 12.53 39.95 -11.26
CA VAL A 451 12.06 38.76 -11.98
C VAL A 451 10.79 38.22 -11.33
N THR A 452 9.71 38.06 -12.10
CA THR A 452 8.46 37.49 -11.59
C THR A 452 8.48 35.95 -11.57
N TYR A 453 7.60 35.32 -10.79
CA TYR A 453 7.41 33.86 -10.84
C TYR A 453 7.11 33.36 -12.25
N SER A 454 6.26 34.07 -13.00
CA SER A 454 5.96 33.74 -14.40
C SER A 454 7.22 33.71 -15.27
N GLN A 455 8.12 34.69 -15.13
CA GLN A 455 9.38 34.73 -15.86
C GLN A 455 10.31 33.58 -15.45
N ALA A 456 10.48 33.36 -14.14
CA ALA A 456 11.35 32.31 -13.61
C ALA A 456 10.89 30.90 -14.02
N ILE A 457 9.58 30.63 -13.93
CA ILE A 457 8.98 29.35 -14.36
C ILE A 457 9.19 29.13 -15.84
N LYS A 458 9.00 30.17 -16.66
CA LYS A 458 9.21 30.07 -18.09
C LYS A 458 10.65 29.77 -18.46
N GLU A 459 11.61 30.45 -17.83
CA GLU A 459 13.04 30.19 -18.02
C GLU A 459 13.41 28.77 -17.58
N LYS A 460 12.92 28.33 -16.42
CA LYS A 460 13.13 26.98 -15.90
C LYS A 460 12.51 25.91 -16.81
N ALA A 461 11.32 26.16 -17.37
CA ALA A 461 10.66 25.24 -18.30
C ALA A 461 11.51 24.98 -19.55
N PHE A 462 12.13 26.03 -20.12
CA PHE A 462 13.05 25.87 -21.25
C PHE A 462 14.38 25.23 -20.83
N GLU A 463 14.86 25.46 -19.61
CA GLU A 463 16.04 24.77 -19.07
C GLU A 463 15.77 23.26 -18.95
N LEU A 464 14.65 22.86 -18.35
CA LEU A 464 14.24 21.46 -18.19
C LEU A 464 14.02 20.79 -19.55
N LEU A 465 13.32 21.46 -20.46
CA LEU A 465 13.11 20.97 -21.82
C LEU A 465 14.43 20.78 -22.57
N LEU A 466 15.39 21.71 -22.45
CA LEU A 466 16.69 21.55 -23.08
C LEU A 466 17.44 20.35 -22.51
N GLN A 467 17.47 20.18 -21.19
CA GLN A 467 18.09 19.02 -20.54
C GLN A 467 17.45 17.71 -21.02
N PHE A 468 16.13 17.65 -21.07
CA PHE A 468 15.39 16.49 -21.57
C PHE A 468 15.77 16.13 -23.01
N MET A 469 15.77 17.11 -23.91
CA MET A 469 16.12 16.88 -25.33
C MET A 469 17.57 16.44 -25.51
N VAL A 470 18.49 16.95 -24.69
CA VAL A 470 19.90 16.57 -24.69
C VAL A 470 20.06 15.13 -24.18
N THR A 471 19.43 14.79 -23.07
CA THR A 471 19.45 13.43 -22.52
C THR A 471 18.84 12.43 -23.50
N LYS A 472 17.73 12.78 -24.17
CA LYS A 472 17.14 11.98 -25.25
C LYS A 472 18.14 11.74 -26.38
N GLN A 473 18.83 12.78 -26.82
CA GLN A 473 19.85 12.65 -27.87
C GLN A 473 21.00 11.72 -27.43
N GLN A 474 21.43 11.82 -26.17
CA GLN A 474 22.45 10.93 -25.60
C GLN A 474 21.96 9.48 -25.52
N ALA A 475 20.71 9.25 -25.11
CA ALA A 475 20.09 7.94 -25.07
C ALA A 475 20.07 7.28 -26.46
N ILE A 476 19.62 8.01 -27.48
CA ILE A 476 19.61 7.53 -28.87
C ILE A 476 21.03 7.24 -29.36
N ALA A 477 22.00 8.12 -29.07
CA ALA A 477 23.40 7.90 -29.44
C ALA A 477 24.04 6.71 -28.71
N ALA A 478 23.46 6.28 -27.59
CA ALA A 478 23.87 5.12 -26.79
C ALA A 478 23.06 3.86 -27.13
N ASP A 479 22.32 3.85 -28.26
CA ASP A 479 21.49 2.73 -28.75
C ASP A 479 20.30 2.35 -27.82
N TYR A 480 19.75 3.31 -27.05
CA TYR A 480 18.52 3.10 -26.27
C TYR A 480 17.23 3.35 -27.09
N GLY A 481 17.33 3.87 -28.32
CA GLY A 481 16.15 4.27 -29.09
C GLY A 481 15.21 3.11 -29.45
N TYR A 482 13.90 3.37 -29.44
CA TYR A 482 12.88 2.39 -29.77
C TYR A 482 12.62 2.24 -31.27
N THR A 483 12.26 1.02 -31.67
CA THR A 483 11.69 0.67 -32.98
C THR A 483 10.22 1.09 -33.08
N GLU A 484 9.67 1.16 -34.30
CA GLU A 484 8.25 1.47 -34.52
C GLU A 484 7.30 0.48 -33.81
N GLU A 485 7.71 -0.79 -33.67
CA GLU A 485 6.94 -1.82 -32.97
C GLU A 485 6.92 -1.58 -31.45
N GLU A 486 8.05 -1.21 -30.86
CA GLU A 486 8.16 -0.87 -29.43
C GLU A 486 7.41 0.42 -29.09
N ILE A 487 7.48 1.43 -29.96
CA ILE A 487 6.67 2.66 -29.82
C ILE A 487 5.18 2.31 -29.82
N SER A 488 4.73 1.49 -30.77
CA SER A 488 3.32 1.07 -30.84
C SER A 488 2.88 0.32 -29.59
N LYS A 489 3.76 -0.48 -28.99
CA LYS A 489 3.51 -1.20 -27.73
C LYS A 489 3.38 -0.24 -26.55
N LEU A 490 4.31 0.70 -26.41
CA LEU A 490 4.27 1.74 -25.38
C LEU A 490 3.00 2.58 -25.47
N GLU A 491 2.58 2.97 -26.68
CA GLU A 491 1.35 3.74 -26.89
C GLU A 491 0.10 2.93 -26.52
N ALA A 492 0.07 1.62 -26.82
CA ALA A 492 -1.05 0.75 -26.45
C ALA A 492 -1.13 0.50 -24.93
N GLU A 493 0.02 0.42 -24.26
CA GLU A 493 0.10 0.33 -22.79
C GLU A 493 -0.38 1.62 -22.13
N LEU A 494 0.06 2.77 -22.64
CA LEU A 494 -0.46 4.07 -22.23
C LEU A 494 -1.98 4.12 -22.45
N ASP A 495 -2.46 3.62 -23.60
CA ASP A 495 -3.89 3.65 -23.90
C ASP A 495 -4.71 2.87 -22.88
N THR A 496 -4.22 1.70 -22.49
CA THR A 496 -4.82 0.84 -21.46
C THR A 496 -4.83 1.52 -20.08
N ASN A 497 -3.72 2.16 -19.71
CA ASN A 497 -3.61 2.88 -18.43
C ASN A 497 -4.60 4.05 -18.37
N ILE A 498 -4.78 4.78 -19.47
CA ILE A 498 -5.74 5.89 -19.55
C ILE A 498 -7.17 5.37 -19.38
N ASP A 499 -7.52 4.25 -20.01
CA ASP A 499 -8.86 3.66 -19.89
C ASP A 499 -9.17 3.20 -18.45
N GLN A 500 -8.18 2.59 -17.79
CA GLN A 500 -8.29 2.15 -16.38
C GLN A 500 -8.49 3.34 -15.44
N MET A 501 -7.68 4.38 -15.59
CA MET A 501 -7.79 5.58 -14.76
C MET A 501 -9.09 6.34 -15.03
N LEU A 502 -9.53 6.42 -16.28
CA LEU A 502 -10.82 6.99 -16.63
C LEU A 502 -11.97 6.18 -16.03
N GLN A 503 -11.89 4.86 -15.98
CA GLN A 503 -12.91 4.02 -15.33
C GLN A 503 -13.01 4.30 -13.82
N TYR A 504 -11.86 4.38 -13.14
CA TYR A 504 -11.81 4.60 -11.69
C TYR A 504 -12.21 6.02 -11.30
N TYR A 505 -11.59 7.01 -11.95
CA TYR A 505 -11.75 8.42 -11.61
C TYR A 505 -12.89 9.12 -12.38
N GLY A 506 -13.39 8.51 -13.45
CA GLY A 506 -14.37 9.11 -14.36
C GLY A 506 -15.67 9.51 -13.67
N SER A 507 -16.21 8.59 -12.87
CA SER A 507 -17.42 8.85 -12.10
C SER A 507 -17.22 9.90 -11.02
N TYR A 508 -16.05 9.89 -10.36
CA TYR A 508 -15.72 10.80 -9.27
C TYR A 508 -15.57 12.25 -9.75
N TYR A 509 -14.90 12.47 -10.88
CA TYR A 509 -14.68 13.80 -11.46
C TYR A 509 -15.72 14.21 -12.52
N GLY A 510 -16.65 13.32 -12.87
CA GLY A 510 -17.68 13.57 -13.89
C GLY A 510 -17.13 13.71 -15.30
N ILE A 511 -16.07 12.97 -15.62
CA ILE A 511 -15.38 12.94 -16.92
C ILE A 511 -15.69 11.63 -17.63
N SER A 512 -15.84 11.68 -18.96
CA SER A 512 -16.33 10.53 -19.74
C SER A 512 -15.49 10.17 -20.95
N THR A 513 -14.53 11.03 -21.31
CA THR A 513 -13.61 10.76 -22.42
C THR A 513 -12.16 10.76 -21.96
N ARG A 514 -11.32 10.05 -22.72
CA ARG A 514 -9.88 9.90 -22.48
C ARG A 514 -9.16 11.24 -22.55
N ASP A 515 -9.52 12.08 -23.52
CA ASP A 515 -9.00 13.43 -23.63
C ASP A 515 -9.44 14.35 -22.49
N GLU A 516 -10.67 14.22 -21.98
CA GLU A 516 -11.10 14.98 -20.80
C GLU A 516 -10.28 14.60 -19.57
N PHE A 517 -10.01 13.30 -19.42
CA PHE A 517 -9.14 12.78 -18.36
C PHE A 517 -7.69 13.25 -18.52
N MET A 518 -7.08 13.07 -19.70
CA MET A 518 -5.68 13.45 -19.91
C MET A 518 -5.47 14.96 -19.82
N LYS A 519 -6.42 15.77 -20.31
CA LYS A 519 -6.38 17.22 -20.15
C LYS A 519 -6.56 17.66 -18.69
N MET A 520 -7.14 16.81 -17.84
CA MET A 520 -7.19 17.01 -16.40
C MET A 520 -5.92 16.51 -15.71
N TYR A 521 -5.38 15.37 -16.13
CA TYR A 521 -4.30 14.65 -15.46
C TYR A 521 -2.91 15.23 -15.78
N VAL A 522 -2.62 15.47 -17.06
CA VAL A 522 -1.32 15.98 -17.57
C VAL A 522 -1.44 17.25 -18.40
N GLY A 523 -2.64 17.84 -18.48
CA GLY A 523 -2.86 19.11 -19.17
C GLY A 523 -2.88 19.05 -20.70
N MET A 524 -2.83 17.86 -21.30
CA MET A 524 -2.84 17.64 -22.75
C MET A 524 -3.76 16.48 -23.15
N ASN A 525 -4.11 16.37 -24.44
CA ASN A 525 -4.92 15.25 -24.93
C ASN A 525 -4.07 13.97 -25.10
N VAL A 526 -4.71 12.84 -25.39
CA VAL A 526 -4.03 11.53 -25.51
C VAL A 526 -2.97 11.55 -26.62
N ALA A 527 -3.33 12.07 -27.80
CA ALA A 527 -2.44 12.08 -28.96
C ALA A 527 -1.21 12.97 -28.78
N ASP A 528 -1.34 14.06 -28.04
CA ASP A 528 -0.25 14.96 -27.66
C ASP A 528 0.72 14.31 -26.66
N TYR A 529 0.17 13.55 -25.71
CA TYR A 529 0.98 12.92 -24.66
C TYR A 529 1.74 11.70 -25.17
N LYS A 530 1.20 10.92 -26.11
CA LYS A 530 1.81 9.68 -26.62
C LYS A 530 3.29 9.81 -27.01
N PRO A 531 3.70 10.75 -27.90
CA PRO A 531 5.10 10.92 -28.25
C PRO A 531 5.97 11.34 -27.06
N LEU A 532 5.42 12.18 -26.17
CA LEU A 532 6.12 12.65 -24.98
C LEU A 532 6.34 11.52 -23.97
N TYR A 533 5.33 10.67 -23.76
CA TYR A 533 5.41 9.48 -22.91
C TYR A 533 6.52 8.54 -23.38
N VAL A 534 6.57 8.24 -24.67
CA VAL A 534 7.63 7.40 -25.27
C VAL A 534 9.02 8.01 -25.02
N ASP A 535 9.17 9.31 -25.25
CA ASP A 535 10.44 9.99 -25.02
C ASP A 535 10.81 10.04 -23.53
N GLN A 536 9.84 10.20 -22.64
CA GLN A 536 10.04 10.17 -21.19
C GLN A 536 10.51 8.80 -20.73
N THR A 537 9.88 7.71 -21.20
CA THR A 537 10.32 6.34 -20.90
C THR A 537 11.77 6.12 -21.33
N LEU A 538 12.11 6.52 -22.56
CA LEU A 538 13.48 6.44 -23.08
C LEU A 538 14.50 7.20 -22.22
N VAL A 539 14.19 8.46 -21.90
CA VAL A 539 15.07 9.33 -21.09
C VAL A 539 15.25 8.76 -19.69
N ASN A 540 14.19 8.20 -19.09
CA ASN A 540 14.24 7.61 -17.76
C ASN A 540 15.09 6.35 -17.72
N GLU A 541 14.92 5.43 -18.68
CA GLU A 541 15.73 4.21 -18.80
C GLU A 541 17.23 4.52 -18.94
N TYR A 542 17.56 5.47 -19.83
CA TYR A 542 18.94 5.91 -20.00
C TYR A 542 19.49 6.57 -18.73
N SER A 543 18.72 7.47 -18.11
CA SER A 543 19.14 8.17 -16.90
C SER A 543 19.42 7.20 -15.75
N LYS A 544 18.56 6.19 -15.55
CA LYS A 544 18.75 5.13 -14.55
C LYS A 544 20.08 4.39 -14.78
N ALA A 545 20.33 3.96 -16.01
CA ALA A 545 21.58 3.28 -16.36
C ALA A 545 22.84 4.17 -16.21
N MET A 546 22.69 5.49 -16.27
CA MET A 546 23.79 6.42 -15.97
C MET A 546 23.97 6.63 -14.47
N LEU A 547 22.89 6.76 -13.71
CA LEU A 547 22.91 6.92 -12.25
C LEU A 547 23.63 5.73 -11.57
N GLU A 548 23.40 4.50 -12.03
CA GLU A 548 24.08 3.28 -11.54
C GLU A 548 25.61 3.32 -11.72
N LYS A 549 26.13 4.15 -12.61
CA LYS A 549 27.58 4.31 -12.85
C LYS A 549 28.21 5.39 -11.98
N ILE A 550 27.40 6.24 -11.34
CA ILE A 550 27.84 7.33 -10.49
C ILE A 550 27.89 6.82 -9.06
N THR A 551 28.94 7.21 -8.33
CA THR A 551 29.09 6.89 -6.91
C THR A 551 29.29 8.17 -6.11
N ALA A 552 28.76 8.19 -4.89
CA ALA A 552 29.11 9.19 -3.89
C ALA A 552 30.24 8.64 -3.02
N SER A 553 31.30 9.42 -2.84
CA SER A 553 32.37 9.09 -1.89
C SER A 553 31.96 9.45 -0.46
N ASP A 554 32.57 8.79 0.52
CA ASP A 554 32.34 9.08 1.94
C ASP A 554 32.64 10.56 2.29
N ASP A 555 33.64 11.17 1.64
CA ASP A 555 33.99 12.58 1.82
C ASP A 555 32.88 13.51 1.32
N GLU A 556 32.31 13.22 0.14
CA GLU A 556 31.20 14.00 -0.44
C GLU A 556 29.91 13.86 0.40
N ILE A 557 29.63 12.65 0.87
CA ILE A 557 28.49 12.38 1.76
C ILE A 557 28.64 13.19 3.06
N THR A 558 29.85 13.23 3.62
CA THR A 558 30.14 13.99 4.84
C THR A 558 29.98 15.49 4.60
N GLU A 559 30.55 16.02 3.51
CA GLU A 559 30.46 17.44 3.16
C GLU A 559 29.01 17.88 2.90
N TYR A 560 28.23 17.08 2.17
CA TYR A 560 26.82 17.36 1.93
C TYR A 560 26.03 17.37 3.24
N TYR A 561 26.26 16.37 4.10
CA TYR A 561 25.61 16.32 5.40
C TYR A 561 25.90 17.56 6.26
N GLU A 562 27.17 18.00 6.33
CA GLU A 562 27.58 19.17 7.11
C GLU A 562 26.92 20.47 6.64
N GLN A 563 26.58 20.58 5.35
CA GLN A 563 25.87 21.74 4.80
C GLN A 563 24.36 21.69 5.03
N HIS A 564 23.81 20.51 5.33
CA HIS A 564 22.37 20.23 5.36
C HIS A 564 21.93 19.50 6.65
N VAL A 565 22.68 19.62 7.74
CA VAL A 565 22.50 18.84 8.98
C VAL A 565 21.05 18.84 9.48
N ASP A 566 20.41 20.00 9.57
CA ASP A 566 19.06 20.12 10.10
C ASP A 566 17.98 19.57 9.15
N ALA A 567 18.25 19.52 7.85
CA ALA A 567 17.33 18.98 6.86
C ALA A 567 17.42 17.45 6.74
N LEU A 568 18.54 16.85 7.17
CA LEU A 568 18.86 15.43 6.92
C LEU A 568 18.99 14.59 8.19
N ARG A 569 19.18 15.21 9.36
CA ARG A 569 19.18 14.47 10.62
C ARG A 569 17.76 14.03 10.97
N VAL A 570 17.67 12.85 11.57
CA VAL A 570 16.42 12.34 12.13
C VAL A 570 16.37 12.72 13.60
N VAL A 571 15.27 13.30 14.03
CA VAL A 571 15.00 13.57 15.45
C VAL A 571 13.81 12.73 15.88
N THR A 572 14.06 11.79 16.80
CA THR A 572 12.99 11.02 17.42
C THR A 572 12.41 11.82 18.57
N ILE A 573 11.12 12.06 18.52
CA ILE A 573 10.37 12.74 19.57
C ILE A 573 9.39 11.79 20.22
N ARG A 574 9.06 12.06 21.49
CA ARG A 574 7.81 11.62 22.09
C ARG A 574 6.86 12.78 22.28
N ARG A 575 5.63 12.62 21.82
CA ARG A 575 4.55 13.60 21.94
C ARG A 575 3.48 13.17 22.94
N ILE A 576 2.96 14.13 23.68
CA ILE A 576 1.81 13.97 24.58
C ILE A 576 0.83 15.12 24.32
N LEU A 577 -0.29 14.82 23.67
CA LEU A 577 -1.33 15.80 23.35
C LEU A 577 -2.38 15.86 24.46
N ARG A 578 -2.75 17.07 24.88
CA ARG A 578 -3.96 17.32 25.69
C ARG A 578 -4.90 18.25 24.95
N SER A 579 -6.08 17.75 24.61
CA SER A 579 -7.04 18.48 23.81
C SER A 579 -7.51 19.76 24.50
N THR A 580 -7.65 20.83 23.72
CA THR A 580 -8.36 22.04 24.12
C THR A 580 -9.64 22.24 23.30
N VAL A 581 -10.15 21.16 22.70
CA VAL A 581 -11.42 21.12 21.98
C VAL A 581 -12.34 20.03 22.56
N ASP A 582 -13.65 20.25 22.46
CA ASP A 582 -14.65 19.27 22.87
C ASP A 582 -14.87 18.18 21.81
N SER A 583 -15.70 17.18 22.11
CA SER A 583 -16.02 16.08 21.19
C SER A 583 -16.76 16.50 19.90
N LYS A 584 -17.09 17.79 19.77
CA LYS A 584 -17.69 18.39 18.57
C LYS A 584 -16.74 19.35 17.86
N GLY A 585 -15.48 19.44 18.31
CA GLY A 585 -14.45 20.32 17.75
C GLY A 585 -14.54 21.78 18.21
N ASN A 586 -15.35 22.11 19.24
CA ASN A 586 -15.39 23.49 19.75
C ASN A 586 -14.25 23.75 20.73
N SER A 587 -13.55 24.87 20.56
CA SER A 587 -12.48 25.28 21.47
C SER A 587 -12.97 25.57 22.89
N TYR A 588 -12.16 25.18 23.87
CA TYR A 588 -12.37 25.42 25.29
C TYR A 588 -12.25 26.91 25.64
N THR A 589 -12.96 27.30 26.71
CA THR A 589 -12.80 28.62 27.32
C THR A 589 -11.43 28.78 27.97
N ASP A 590 -10.98 30.02 28.19
CA ASP A 590 -9.70 30.32 28.86
C ASP A 590 -9.54 29.63 30.23
N GLU A 591 -10.63 29.51 30.99
CA GLU A 591 -10.64 28.84 32.29
C GLU A 591 -10.41 27.32 32.13
N GLN A 592 -11.07 26.69 31.15
CA GLN A 592 -10.87 25.28 30.84
C GLN A 592 -9.47 25.01 30.29
N LYS A 593 -8.95 25.87 29.41
CA LYS A 593 -7.56 25.78 28.92
C LYS A 593 -6.55 25.88 30.06
N ALA A 594 -6.79 26.75 31.05
CA ALA A 594 -5.94 26.85 32.23
C ALA A 594 -5.97 25.58 33.09
N ASP A 595 -7.11 24.88 33.17
CA ASP A 595 -7.20 23.58 33.86
C ASP A 595 -6.47 22.47 33.11
N VAL A 596 -6.56 22.43 31.77
CA VAL A 596 -5.75 21.51 30.94
C VAL A 596 -4.26 21.79 31.14
N TYR A 597 -3.85 23.06 31.22
CA TYR A 597 -2.45 23.42 31.44
C TYR A 597 -1.91 22.97 32.80
N LYS A 598 -2.75 22.91 33.85
CA LYS A 598 -2.34 22.30 35.15
C LYS A 598 -2.03 20.82 35.02
N VAL A 599 -2.70 20.10 34.12
CA VAL A 599 -2.40 18.70 33.80
C VAL A 599 -1.06 18.61 33.08
N ILE A 600 -0.80 19.51 32.11
CA ILE A 600 0.51 19.63 31.45
C ILE A 600 1.64 19.84 32.49
N GLU A 601 1.47 20.76 33.44
CA GLU A 601 2.45 21.00 34.51
C GLU A 601 2.69 19.76 35.39
N ALA A 602 1.65 18.95 35.62
CA ALA A 602 1.76 17.71 36.37
C ALA A 602 2.54 16.64 35.59
N ILE A 603 2.30 16.53 34.28
CA ILE A 603 3.03 15.62 33.39
C ILE A 603 4.50 16.05 33.31
N LEU A 604 4.80 17.34 33.14
CA LEU A 604 6.17 17.86 33.13
C LEU A 604 6.96 17.52 34.40
N LYS A 605 6.33 17.62 35.58
CA LYS A 605 6.96 17.23 36.85
C LYS A 605 7.28 15.74 36.92
N LYS A 606 6.44 14.90 36.32
CA LYS A 606 6.66 13.46 36.23
C LYS A 606 7.82 13.14 35.29
N ILE A 607 7.89 13.83 34.16
CA ILE A 607 9.05 13.77 33.25
C ILE A 607 10.34 14.18 33.99
N ASP A 608 10.31 15.30 34.73
CA ASP A 608 11.47 15.77 35.53
C ASP A 608 11.87 14.79 36.65
N SER A 609 10.93 13.97 37.12
CA SER A 609 11.18 12.94 38.14
C SER A 609 11.76 11.64 37.56
N GLY A 610 11.86 11.54 36.23
CA GLY A 610 12.35 10.35 35.52
C GLY A 610 11.29 9.27 35.32
N ASP A 611 10.00 9.59 35.42
CA ASP A 611 8.92 8.66 35.06
C ASP A 611 9.06 8.30 33.56
N SER A 612 8.69 7.06 33.19
CA SER A 612 8.82 6.57 31.82
C SER A 612 8.03 7.43 30.83
N LEU A 613 8.70 7.97 29.81
CA LEU A 613 8.09 8.80 28.77
C LEU A 613 7.02 8.02 27.99
N SER A 614 7.25 6.75 27.66
CA SER A 614 6.24 5.91 27.00
C SER A 614 5.00 5.67 27.85
N ALA A 615 5.20 5.43 29.15
CA ALA A 615 4.08 5.26 30.08
C ALA A 615 3.31 6.57 30.27
N LEU A 616 4.00 7.71 30.30
CA LEU A 616 3.36 9.02 30.39
C LEU A 616 2.58 9.36 29.12
N ALA A 617 3.13 9.07 27.93
CA ALA A 617 2.43 9.27 26.68
C ALA A 617 1.15 8.42 26.63
N LYS A 618 1.25 7.11 26.86
CA LYS A 618 0.08 6.21 26.90
C LYS A 618 -0.97 6.62 27.93
N ALA A 619 -0.54 7.04 29.12
CA ALA A 619 -1.48 7.36 30.19
C ALA A 619 -2.14 8.74 30.03
N TRP A 620 -1.50 9.69 29.35
CA TRP A 620 -1.93 11.10 29.37
C TRP A 620 -2.16 11.73 28.01
N SER A 621 -1.65 11.15 26.92
CA SER A 621 -1.89 11.68 25.58
C SER A 621 -3.31 11.35 25.12
N GLU A 622 -3.94 12.30 24.47
CA GLU A 622 -5.24 12.16 23.80
C GLU A 622 -5.08 12.05 22.27
N ASP A 623 -3.85 11.83 21.79
CA ASP A 623 -3.60 11.52 20.38
C ASP A 623 -4.12 10.12 20.03
N LYS A 624 -4.87 10.02 18.93
CA LYS A 624 -5.51 8.78 18.46
C LYS A 624 -4.53 7.63 18.14
N ASN A 625 -3.26 7.94 17.86
CA ASN A 625 -2.27 6.96 17.47
C ASN A 625 -1.40 6.49 18.65
N VAL A 626 -1.55 7.07 19.85
CA VAL A 626 -0.68 6.79 21.01
C VAL A 626 -0.67 5.31 21.41
N ASP A 627 -1.75 4.58 21.15
CA ASP A 627 -1.82 3.15 21.46
C ASP A 627 -0.93 2.31 20.53
N THR A 628 -0.67 2.83 19.33
CA THR A 628 0.17 2.19 18.31
C THR A 628 1.61 2.66 18.33
N ASP A 629 1.84 3.98 18.43
CA ASP A 629 3.18 4.58 18.33
C ASP A 629 3.78 4.94 19.71
N GLU A 630 2.99 4.82 20.79
CA GLU A 630 3.36 5.29 22.14
C GLU A 630 3.74 6.78 22.20
N GLY A 631 3.27 7.57 21.24
CA GLY A 631 3.66 8.94 20.98
C GLY A 631 5.06 9.09 20.39
N LEU A 632 5.77 8.01 20.05
CA LEU A 632 7.13 8.02 19.54
C LEU A 632 7.11 8.19 18.01
N LEU A 633 7.78 9.22 17.50
CA LEU A 633 7.85 9.53 16.07
C LEU A 633 9.25 9.93 15.66
N ASP A 634 9.68 9.46 14.50
CA ASP A 634 10.88 9.97 13.83
C ASP A 634 10.53 11.09 12.87
N LEU A 635 11.23 12.21 13.01
CA LEU A 635 11.00 13.38 12.19
C LEU A 635 12.23 13.72 11.38
N ILE A 636 11.99 14.03 10.11
CA ILE A 636 12.88 14.82 9.25
C ILE A 636 12.21 16.18 9.07
N LYS A 637 12.99 17.26 9.11
CA LYS A 637 12.45 18.62 9.23
C LYS A 637 11.43 18.95 8.15
N GLU A 638 11.78 18.62 6.91
CA GLU A 638 10.98 18.93 5.71
C GLU A 638 9.78 17.98 5.53
N SER A 639 9.76 16.81 6.16
CA SER A 639 8.69 15.82 6.01
C SER A 639 7.64 15.85 7.12
N SER A 640 7.78 16.75 8.09
CA SER A 640 6.87 16.82 9.23
C SER A 640 5.73 17.81 8.97
N ASP A 641 4.51 17.48 9.43
CA ASP A 641 3.33 18.35 9.27
C ASP A 641 3.18 19.40 10.39
N TYR A 642 4.16 19.49 11.29
CA TYR A 642 4.15 20.43 12.42
C TYR A 642 4.29 21.89 11.98
N ASP A 643 3.83 22.81 12.83
CA ASP A 643 4.03 24.24 12.61
C ASP A 643 5.53 24.62 12.65
N ASP A 644 5.87 25.73 11.99
CA ASP A 644 7.27 26.15 11.82
C ASP A 644 7.97 26.44 13.16
N ASP A 645 7.25 26.93 14.17
CA ASP A 645 7.82 27.24 15.47
C ASP A 645 8.21 25.96 16.21
N MET A 646 7.35 24.94 16.19
CA MET A 646 7.63 23.62 16.74
C MET A 646 8.77 22.92 16.01
N LYS A 647 8.74 22.88 14.67
CA LYS A 647 9.82 22.31 13.84
C LYS A 647 11.16 22.95 14.17
N ASN A 648 11.22 24.27 14.14
CA ASN A 648 12.47 24.98 14.40
C ASN A 648 12.99 24.72 15.81
N TRP A 649 12.11 24.56 16.80
CA TRP A 649 12.53 24.17 18.14
C TRP A 649 13.07 22.73 18.18
N ILE A 650 12.35 21.73 17.63
CA ILE A 650 12.77 20.31 17.61
C ILE A 650 14.15 20.18 16.95
N PHE A 651 14.29 20.75 15.75
CA PHE A 651 15.53 20.70 14.97
C PHE A 651 16.56 21.75 15.41
N SER A 652 16.40 22.41 16.55
CA SER A 652 17.49 23.13 17.23
C SER A 652 18.10 22.31 18.37
N GLN A 653 17.48 21.20 18.78
CA GLN A 653 17.95 20.40 19.90
C GLN A 653 19.14 19.52 19.50
N THR A 654 20.12 19.42 20.40
CA THR A 654 21.31 18.56 20.24
C THR A 654 21.44 17.52 21.36
N GLU A 655 20.51 17.51 22.31
CA GLU A 655 20.56 16.68 23.51
C GLU A 655 19.25 15.93 23.71
N ILE A 656 19.37 14.67 24.17
CA ILE A 656 18.22 13.84 24.55
C ILE A 656 17.62 14.34 25.87
N GLY A 657 16.30 14.34 25.95
CA GLY A 657 15.52 14.78 27.11
C GLY A 657 15.11 16.26 27.08
N ALA A 658 15.53 17.01 26.06
CA ALA A 658 15.00 18.35 25.83
C ALA A 658 13.48 18.30 25.65
N LYS A 659 12.74 19.20 26.30
CA LYS A 659 11.28 19.21 26.27
C LYS A 659 10.69 20.60 26.19
N ASN A 660 9.55 20.73 25.52
CA ASN A 660 8.80 21.97 25.44
C ASN A 660 7.30 21.70 25.28
N VAL A 661 6.48 22.72 25.51
CA VAL A 661 5.03 22.68 25.34
C VAL A 661 4.63 23.67 24.25
N PHE A 662 3.84 23.20 23.29
CA PHE A 662 3.28 24.00 22.21
C PHE A 662 1.76 24.07 22.33
N GLU A 663 1.17 25.22 22.02
CA GLU A 663 -0.28 25.34 21.83
C GLU A 663 -0.56 25.19 20.33
N THR A 664 -1.32 24.15 19.98
CA THR A 664 -1.79 23.86 18.63
C THR A 664 -3.29 24.09 18.54
N GLU A 665 -3.86 24.03 17.33
CA GLU A 665 -5.31 24.16 17.13
C GLU A 665 -6.11 23.07 17.87
N ASN A 666 -5.50 21.91 18.09
CA ASN A 666 -6.12 20.76 18.72
C ASN A 666 -5.91 20.74 20.24
N GLY A 667 -4.86 21.38 20.77
CA GLY A 667 -4.53 21.25 22.19
C GLY A 667 -3.16 21.75 22.61
N TYR A 668 -2.73 21.36 23.80
CA TYR A 668 -1.35 21.54 24.24
C TYR A 668 -0.56 20.26 23.97
N GLU A 669 0.57 20.38 23.28
CA GLU A 669 1.46 19.26 22.97
C GLU A 669 2.77 19.38 23.75
N ILE A 670 3.06 18.38 24.58
CA ILE A 670 4.38 18.20 25.17
C ILE A 670 5.23 17.41 24.18
N ILE A 671 6.33 18.00 23.74
CA ILE A 671 7.33 17.34 22.90
C ILE A 671 8.58 17.08 23.72
N VAL A 672 9.08 15.85 23.69
CA VAL A 672 10.32 15.44 24.33
C VAL A 672 11.24 14.80 23.29
N ILE A 673 12.48 15.25 23.21
CA ILE A 673 13.49 14.63 22.33
C ILE A 673 13.95 13.33 22.97
N GLU A 674 13.72 12.21 22.31
CA GLU A 674 14.13 10.90 22.79
C GLU A 674 15.26 10.29 21.98
N GLY A 675 15.42 10.69 20.72
CA GLY A 675 16.46 10.19 19.83
C GLY A 675 16.98 11.24 18.87
N ILE A 676 18.25 11.11 18.51
CA ILE A 676 18.88 11.91 17.44
C ILE A 676 19.74 10.96 16.63
N THR A 677 19.41 10.80 15.34
CA THR A 677 20.24 10.08 14.39
C THR A 677 20.88 11.05 13.41
N THR A 678 22.20 10.99 13.34
CA THR A 678 23.06 11.75 12.44
C THR A 678 23.71 10.81 11.43
N LEU A 679 24.57 11.36 10.57
CA LEU A 679 25.35 10.58 9.62
C LEU A 679 26.18 9.46 10.25
N THR A 680 26.71 9.67 11.47
CA THR A 680 27.69 8.74 12.07
C THR A 680 27.29 8.24 13.45
N GLU A 681 26.28 8.85 14.06
CA GLU A 681 25.90 8.57 15.43
C GLU A 681 24.38 8.55 15.58
N GLN A 682 23.91 7.52 16.27
CA GLN A 682 22.53 7.37 16.74
C GLN A 682 22.55 7.42 18.26
N LYS A 683 21.83 8.39 18.84
CA LYS A 683 21.70 8.61 20.27
C LYS A 683 20.25 8.40 20.70
N GLY A 684 20.05 7.86 21.90
CA GLY A 684 18.74 7.79 22.54
C GLY A 684 17.84 6.67 22.02
N THR A 685 16.53 6.80 22.27
CA THR A 685 15.49 5.91 21.78
C THR A 685 15.07 6.35 20.39
N VAL A 686 15.01 5.41 19.46
CA VAL A 686 14.51 5.63 18.10
C VAL A 686 13.31 4.70 17.86
N THR A 687 12.50 4.91 16.81
CA THR A 687 11.47 3.90 16.49
C THR A 687 12.14 2.60 16.02
N ASP A 688 11.49 1.45 16.20
CA ASP A 688 12.06 0.14 15.82
C ASP A 688 11.96 -0.12 14.31
N THR A 689 12.33 0.89 13.50
CA THR A 689 12.31 0.85 12.03
C THR A 689 13.76 0.82 11.52
N GLU A 690 14.07 -0.07 10.58
CA GLU A 690 15.42 -0.11 9.97
C GLU A 690 15.74 1.20 9.19
N ASP A 691 14.71 1.98 8.88
CA ASP A 691 14.66 3.17 8.01
C ASP A 691 15.31 4.44 8.58
N ILE A 692 15.69 4.45 9.86
CA ILE A 692 16.21 5.65 10.53
C ILE A 692 17.65 5.49 11.01
N SER A 693 18.30 4.40 10.64
CA SER A 693 19.69 4.13 11.00
C SER A 693 20.65 5.11 10.31
N CYS A 694 21.85 5.29 10.88
CA CYS A 694 22.91 6.07 10.22
C CYS A 694 23.22 5.56 8.80
N LYS A 695 22.96 4.28 8.52
CA LYS A 695 23.13 3.68 7.20
C LYS A 695 22.11 4.25 6.20
N VAL A 696 20.84 4.36 6.59
CA VAL A 696 19.79 4.89 5.70
C VAL A 696 19.98 6.38 5.45
N VAL A 697 20.37 7.16 6.47
CA VAL A 697 20.74 8.57 6.29
C VAL A 697 21.88 8.72 5.27
N LYS A 698 22.91 7.86 5.34
CA LYS A 698 24.01 7.84 4.36
C LYS A 698 23.54 7.48 2.95
N GLU A 699 22.66 6.49 2.82
CA GLU A 699 22.13 6.05 1.53
C GLU A 699 21.28 7.14 0.87
N GLN A 700 20.41 7.84 1.63
CA GLN A 700 19.63 8.97 1.13
C GLN A 700 20.52 10.10 0.61
N ILE A 701 21.54 10.48 1.38
CA ILE A 701 22.50 11.52 0.98
C ILE A 701 23.30 11.10 -0.25
N SER A 702 23.71 9.83 -0.30
CA SER A 702 24.38 9.26 -1.48
C SER A 702 23.53 9.41 -2.73
N GLN A 703 22.22 9.13 -2.65
CA GLN A 703 21.31 9.29 -3.79
C GLN A 703 21.14 10.76 -4.21
N LEU A 704 21.02 11.69 -3.26
CA LEU A 704 20.96 13.13 -3.55
C LEU A 704 22.23 13.59 -4.30
N ILE A 705 23.41 13.20 -3.83
CA ILE A 705 24.68 13.53 -4.47
C ILE A 705 24.79 12.90 -5.87
N ILE A 706 24.36 11.64 -6.02
CA ILE A 706 24.38 10.95 -7.32
C ILE A 706 23.47 11.68 -8.32
N ASN A 707 22.28 12.09 -7.91
CA ASN A 707 21.35 12.86 -8.73
C ASN A 707 21.93 14.24 -9.09
N ASP A 708 22.50 14.96 -8.13
CA ASP A 708 23.13 16.27 -8.36
C ASP A 708 24.30 16.17 -9.34
N LYS A 709 25.15 15.15 -9.19
CA LYS A 709 26.25 14.87 -10.13
C LYS A 709 25.73 14.54 -11.52
N TYR A 710 24.68 13.73 -11.64
CA TYR A 710 24.08 13.40 -12.93
C TYR A 710 23.54 14.65 -13.61
N ASN A 711 22.72 15.43 -12.91
CA ASN A 711 22.16 16.69 -13.41
C ASN A 711 23.26 17.67 -13.82
N GLN A 712 24.32 17.78 -13.01
CA GLN A 712 25.47 18.62 -13.34
C GLN A 712 26.21 18.09 -14.58
N SER A 713 26.35 16.77 -14.74
CA SER A 713 26.98 16.18 -15.93
C SER A 713 26.23 16.50 -17.23
N VAL A 714 24.89 16.54 -17.18
CA VAL A 714 24.06 16.96 -18.32
C VAL A 714 24.28 18.45 -18.60
N LYS A 715 24.30 19.30 -17.56
CA LYS A 715 24.58 20.74 -17.70
C LYS A 715 25.97 21.02 -18.27
N ASP A 716 26.98 20.30 -17.81
CA ASP A 716 28.36 20.40 -18.30
C ASP A 716 28.41 19.98 -19.78
N TYR A 717 27.76 18.87 -20.14
CA TYR A 717 27.68 18.42 -21.52
C TYR A 717 27.00 19.47 -22.44
N ILE A 718 25.93 20.11 -21.97
CA ILE A 718 25.26 21.22 -22.68
C ILE A 718 26.24 22.36 -22.92
N ALA A 719 26.96 22.78 -21.88
CA ALA A 719 27.91 23.90 -21.96
C ALA A 719 29.11 23.59 -22.86
N GLU A 720 29.72 22.41 -22.70
CA GLU A 720 30.88 21.95 -23.48
C GLU A 720 30.57 21.88 -24.99
N ASN A 721 29.35 21.47 -25.33
CA ASN A 721 28.90 21.32 -26.72
C ASN A 721 28.15 22.55 -27.25
N ASN A 722 28.02 23.62 -26.46
CA ASN A 722 27.26 24.83 -26.79
C ASN A 722 25.84 24.53 -27.29
N LEU A 723 25.14 23.61 -26.61
CA LEU A 723 23.79 23.20 -26.97
C LEU A 723 22.77 24.23 -26.46
N SER A 724 21.76 24.52 -27.28
CA SER A 724 20.71 25.46 -26.93
C SER A 724 19.45 25.18 -27.75
N LEU A 725 18.29 25.56 -27.20
CA LEU A 725 17.07 25.67 -28.00
C LEU A 725 17.16 26.88 -28.94
N THR A 726 16.76 26.70 -30.20
CA THR A 726 16.73 27.75 -31.23
C THR A 726 15.30 28.00 -31.70
N ASP A 727 15.10 29.07 -32.48
CA ASP A 727 13.79 29.43 -33.05
C ASP A 727 12.64 29.51 -32.02
N ILE A 728 12.94 29.91 -30.76
CA ILE A 728 11.95 29.97 -29.69
C ILE A 728 10.85 30.98 -30.02
N ASN A 729 9.60 30.51 -30.07
CA ASN A 729 8.43 31.34 -30.27
C ASN A 729 7.77 31.70 -28.94
N TRP A 730 8.20 32.84 -28.38
CA TRP A 730 7.73 33.35 -27.09
C TRP A 730 6.23 33.64 -27.04
N ASP A 731 5.64 34.07 -28.16
CA ASP A 731 4.19 34.35 -28.25
C ASP A 731 3.37 33.06 -28.20
N LEU A 732 3.86 31.98 -28.81
CA LEU A 732 3.20 30.66 -28.74
C LEU A 732 3.36 30.02 -27.37
N ALA A 733 4.54 30.16 -26.76
CA ALA A 733 4.76 29.75 -25.36
C ALA A 733 3.80 30.45 -24.41
N GLN A 734 3.67 31.78 -24.54
CA GLN A 734 2.72 32.54 -23.73
C GLN A 734 1.27 32.09 -23.97
N LYS A 735 0.88 31.78 -25.20
CA LYS A 735 -0.47 31.26 -25.48
C LYS A 735 -0.71 29.88 -24.85
N ALA A 736 0.29 29.01 -24.82
CA ALA A 736 0.21 27.72 -24.15
C ALA A 736 0.04 27.90 -22.63
N GLU A 737 0.81 28.81 -22.03
CA GLU A 737 0.68 29.20 -20.61
C GLU A 737 -0.72 29.75 -20.30
N GLU A 738 -1.21 30.68 -21.13
CA GLU A 738 -2.55 31.27 -20.99
C GLU A 738 -3.64 30.22 -21.12
N ALA A 739 -3.53 29.29 -22.07
CA ALA A 739 -4.47 28.18 -22.24
C ALA A 739 -4.47 27.25 -21.02
N PHE A 740 -3.28 26.93 -20.49
CA PHE A 740 -3.13 26.12 -19.27
C PHE A 740 -3.77 26.80 -18.05
N LEU A 741 -3.59 28.11 -17.90
CA LEU A 741 -4.10 28.90 -16.78
C LEU A 741 -5.55 29.39 -16.98
N THR A 742 -6.21 29.09 -18.10
CA THR A 742 -7.57 29.59 -18.36
C THR A 742 -8.62 28.69 -17.72
N TYR A 743 -9.45 29.30 -16.88
CA TYR A 743 -10.70 28.71 -16.43
C TYR A 743 -11.76 28.88 -17.53
N GLU A 744 -12.20 27.77 -18.11
CA GLU A 744 -13.31 27.76 -19.08
C GLU A 744 -14.64 27.45 -18.36
N GLU A 745 -15.55 28.43 -18.30
CA GLU A 745 -16.94 28.22 -17.84
C GLU A 745 -17.71 27.36 -18.86
N GLU A 746 -18.54 26.42 -18.41
CA GLU A 746 -19.45 25.69 -19.29
C GLU A 746 -20.41 26.69 -19.97
N THR A 747 -20.35 26.82 -21.30
CA THR A 747 -21.45 27.40 -22.05
C THR A 747 -22.61 26.40 -22.04
N GLU A 748 -23.71 26.76 -21.38
CA GLU A 748 -25.01 26.10 -21.52
C GLU A 748 -25.46 26.17 -22.99
N ASP A 749 -25.11 25.17 -23.80
CA ASP A 749 -25.76 24.98 -25.10
C ASP A 749 -25.78 23.50 -25.49
N SER A 750 -26.53 22.70 -24.72
CA SER A 750 -26.94 21.35 -25.13
C SER A 750 -28.46 21.26 -25.36
N ASP A 751 -29.08 22.37 -25.72
CA ASP A 751 -30.49 22.41 -26.14
C ASP A 751 -30.60 22.47 -27.68
N SER A 752 -29.79 21.69 -28.39
CA SER A 752 -30.05 21.37 -29.81
C SER A 752 -29.41 20.06 -30.28
N LYS A 753 -30.08 18.93 -30.02
CA LYS A 753 -30.23 17.82 -30.99
C LYS A 753 -31.22 16.79 -30.43
N LYS A 754 -32.44 16.89 -30.93
CA LYS A 754 -33.42 15.79 -31.00
C LYS A 754 -33.01 14.78 -32.06
#